data_AF-A0A091HCM6-F1
#
_entry.id   AF-A0A091HCM6-F1
#
_cell.length_a   1.000
_cell.length_b   1.000
_cell.length_c   1.000
_cell.angle_alpha   90.00
_cell.angle_beta   90.00
_cell.angle_gamma   90.00
#
_symmetry.space_group_name_H-M   'P 1'
#
loop_
_entity.id
_entity.type
_entity.pdbx_description
1 polymer ?
#
loop_
_entity_poly.entity_id
_entity_poly.type
_entity_poly.pdbx_seq_one_letter_code
_entity_poly.pdbx_strand_id
1 'polypeptide(L)'
;GSKGHYRYHWQSHNVKHSGVDDMVLLSKITEDSIVENLKKRYMDDYIFTYIGSVLISVNPFKQMPYFGEKEIEMYQGAAQYENPPHIYALADSMYRNMIIDRENQCVIISGESGAGKTVAAKYIMSYISKISGGGPKVQHVKDIILQSNPLLEAFGNAKTVRNNNSSRFGKYFEIQFSPGGEPDGGKISNFLLEKSRVVMRNPGERSFHIFYQLIEGASSEQKSSLGITSMDYYYYLSLSGSYKVDDINDKSDFQETLHAMNVIGIFAEEQALVLQIVAGILHLGNISFKEVGNYAGVESEEFLAFPAFLLGINQDRLKEKLTSRQMDSKWGGKSESINVTLNVEQACYTRDALAKALHSRVFDYLVDSINKAMEKDHEEYNIGVLDIYGFEIFQKNGFEQFCINFVNEKLQQIFIELTLKAEQEEYVQEGIRWTPIDYFNNKIVCDLIENKVNPPGIMSILDDVCATMHAVGEGADQTLLQKLQMQIGTHEHFNSWNQGFIIHHYAGKVSYDMDGFCERNRDVLFMDLIELMQSSDLPFIKALFPENLQVDKKGRPTTAGSKIKKQANDLVGTLMKCTPHYIRCIKPNETKKSRDWEESRVKHQVEYLGLKENIRVRRAGYAYRRVFKKFLQRYAILTKATWPSWKGEEKQGVLHLLQSVNMDPDQYQLGKSKVFIKAPESLFLLEEMRERKYDGYARAIQKAWRKFVARKKYVQMREEASDLLLNKKERRRNSINRNFVGDYIGMDDHPELRQFVGKREKIDFADTVTKYDRRFKSVKRDLVLTPKCIYLIGREKIKQGPEKGQVKEVLKRRMEVERILSVSLSTMQDDIFILHEQEYDSLLESVFKTEFLSLLSKRYEEKTQRKLPLKFSNTLEVKLKKESWGPWSSGGSRQVQFMQGQGDIAILKPSNKVLQISIGPGLPKNSRPTRRNLTQSRGYSNKSQSQTYPMRAAPPPPAAFLTGCVHTLFTSRRAAKWSDKSPSVCTTCPRPRKSVGQSEKPISQQPESLDFLKVPDQGAAG
;
A
#
# COMPACT_ATOMS: atom_id res chain seq x y z
N GLY A 1 40.46 -19.07 -22.55
CA GLY A 1 39.73 -19.69 -21.43
C GLY A 1 38.63 -18.76 -20.99
N SER A 2 37.40 -19.07 -21.40
CA SER A 2 36.16 -18.31 -21.17
C SER A 2 35.75 -18.29 -19.70
N LYS A 3 35.75 -17.11 -19.06
CA LYS A 3 35.11 -16.90 -17.75
C LYS A 3 33.67 -16.45 -18.01
N GLY A 4 32.72 -17.31 -17.64
CA GLY A 4 31.28 -17.07 -17.84
C GLY A 4 30.78 -15.88 -17.03
N HIS A 5 30.04 -15.00 -17.71
CA HIS A 5 29.15 -14.04 -17.07
C HIS A 5 27.99 -14.81 -16.43
N TYR A 6 27.87 -14.75 -15.10
CA TYR A 6 26.71 -15.28 -14.39
C TYR A 6 25.50 -14.38 -14.71
N ARG A 7 24.49 -14.93 -15.40
CA ARG A 7 23.17 -14.30 -15.59
C ARG A 7 22.30 -14.59 -14.36
N TYR A 8 21.62 -13.55 -13.85
CA TYR A 8 20.72 -13.64 -12.69
C TYR A 8 19.41 -14.35 -13.05
N HIS A 9 18.79 -15.06 -12.11
CA HIS A 9 17.57 -15.87 -12.32
C HIS A 9 16.34 -15.06 -12.79
N TRP A 10 16.28 -13.75 -12.52
CA TRP A 10 15.20 -12.85 -12.98
C TRP A 10 15.52 -12.12 -14.29
N GLN A 11 16.72 -12.30 -14.85
CA GLN A 11 17.01 -11.94 -16.25
C GLN A 11 16.31 -12.95 -17.15
N SER A 12 14.98 -12.87 -17.17
CA SER A 12 14.13 -13.56 -18.12
C SER A 12 14.67 -13.31 -19.52
N HIS A 13 14.83 -14.39 -20.28
CA HIS A 13 15.13 -14.34 -21.70
C HIS A 13 14.00 -13.57 -22.39
N ASN A 14 14.17 -12.24 -22.58
CA ASN A 14 13.51 -11.35 -23.56
C ASN A 14 13.45 -9.85 -23.17
N VAL A 15 14.06 -9.38 -22.07
CA VAL A 15 14.03 -7.94 -21.72
C VAL A 15 15.18 -7.18 -22.39
N LYS A 16 14.85 -6.12 -23.16
CA LYS A 16 15.83 -5.21 -23.78
C LYS A 16 16.61 -4.48 -22.67
N HIS A 17 17.91 -4.71 -22.56
CA HIS A 17 18.75 -4.06 -21.55
C HIS A 17 19.11 -2.62 -22.01
N SER A 18 18.38 -1.63 -21.47
CA SER A 18 18.62 -0.21 -21.78
C SER A 18 19.38 0.49 -20.65
N GLY A 19 20.66 0.78 -20.89
CA GLY A 19 21.51 1.48 -19.91
C GLY A 19 21.65 0.69 -18.60
N VAL A 20 21.86 1.43 -17.51
CA VAL A 20 21.99 0.91 -16.15
C VAL A 20 20.83 1.42 -15.30
N ASP A 21 20.17 0.52 -14.58
CA ASP A 21 19.01 0.82 -13.70
C ASP A 21 19.39 1.65 -12.46
N ASP A 22 20.56 1.39 -11.86
CA ASP A 22 21.13 2.17 -10.76
C ASP A 22 22.49 2.77 -11.16
N MET A 23 22.57 4.10 -11.20
CA MET A 23 23.75 4.81 -11.66
C MET A 23 24.96 4.70 -10.72
N VAL A 24 24.79 4.18 -9.49
CA VAL A 24 25.91 3.77 -8.64
C VAL A 24 26.80 2.73 -9.33
N LEU A 25 26.23 1.93 -10.24
CA LEU A 25 26.91 0.87 -10.98
C LEU A 25 27.59 1.36 -12.27
N LEU A 26 27.55 2.67 -12.58
CA LEU A 26 28.25 3.21 -13.76
C LEU A 26 29.76 2.97 -13.67
N SER A 27 30.38 2.56 -14.77
CA SER A 27 31.83 2.32 -14.83
C SER A 27 32.64 3.59 -14.61
N LYS A 28 32.24 4.69 -15.26
CA LYS A 28 32.82 6.04 -15.13
C LYS A 28 31.78 7.01 -14.57
N ILE A 29 32.16 7.82 -13.58
CA ILE A 29 31.29 8.85 -12.98
C ILE A 29 31.71 10.22 -13.51
N THR A 30 31.13 10.59 -14.65
CA THR A 30 31.27 11.88 -15.33
C THR A 30 29.87 12.41 -15.64
N GLU A 31 29.68 13.73 -15.79
CA GLU A 31 28.37 14.26 -16.20
C GLU A 31 27.92 13.64 -17.52
N ASP A 32 28.83 13.54 -18.50
CA ASP A 32 28.52 13.01 -19.83
C ASP A 32 28.01 11.55 -19.76
N SER A 33 28.61 10.71 -18.90
CA SER A 33 28.15 9.31 -18.74
C SER A 33 26.79 9.20 -18.06
N ILE A 34 26.46 10.12 -17.16
CA ILE A 34 25.13 10.20 -16.53
C ILE A 34 24.09 10.60 -17.57
N VAL A 35 24.38 11.66 -18.35
CA VAL A 35 23.52 12.16 -19.42
C VAL A 35 23.30 11.09 -20.49
N GLU A 36 24.35 10.39 -20.90
CA GLU A 36 24.27 9.29 -21.88
C GLU A 36 23.38 8.15 -21.37
N ASN A 37 23.52 7.74 -20.10
CA ASN A 37 22.69 6.70 -19.52
C ASN A 37 21.21 7.10 -19.48
N LEU A 38 20.92 8.32 -19.00
CA LEU A 38 19.55 8.85 -18.95
C LEU A 38 18.94 8.96 -20.36
N LYS A 39 19.70 9.45 -21.35
CA LYS A 39 19.28 9.54 -22.76
C LYS A 39 18.92 8.18 -23.32
N LYS A 40 19.78 7.18 -23.14
CA LYS A 40 19.57 5.82 -23.65
C LYS A 40 18.30 5.20 -23.08
N ARG A 41 18.10 5.31 -21.76
CA ARG A 41 16.91 4.80 -21.06
C ARG A 41 15.63 5.53 -21.49
N TYR A 42 15.68 6.86 -21.57
CA TYR A 42 14.58 7.70 -22.03
C TYR A 42 14.13 7.34 -23.45
N MET A 43 15.07 7.14 -24.38
CA MET A 43 14.75 6.76 -25.75
C MET A 43 14.10 5.37 -25.86
N ASP A 44 14.35 4.51 -24.87
CA ASP A 44 13.74 3.18 -24.72
C ASP A 44 12.50 3.18 -23.80
N ASP A 45 11.94 4.36 -23.50
CA ASP A 45 10.72 4.57 -22.70
C ASP A 45 10.84 4.17 -21.21
N TYR A 46 12.07 4.04 -20.70
CA TYR A 46 12.40 3.90 -19.28
C TYR A 46 12.71 5.28 -18.67
N ILE A 47 11.72 5.87 -17.99
CA ILE A 47 11.85 7.24 -17.45
C ILE A 47 12.45 7.29 -16.04
N PHE A 48 12.50 6.15 -15.35
CA PHE A 48 12.94 6.03 -13.97
C PHE A 48 14.32 5.39 -13.88
N THR A 49 15.19 5.95 -13.04
CA THR A 49 16.56 5.46 -12.81
C THR A 49 16.95 5.71 -11.36
N TYR A 50 17.63 4.78 -10.70
CA TYR A 50 18.09 4.93 -9.31
C TYR A 50 19.47 5.60 -9.20
N ILE A 51 19.68 6.26 -8.06
CA ILE A 51 20.99 6.52 -7.46
C ILE A 51 20.90 6.02 -6.01
N GLY A 52 21.15 4.73 -5.80
CA GLY A 52 20.87 4.08 -4.52
C GLY A 52 19.41 4.26 -4.09
N SER A 53 19.16 5.07 -3.05
CA SER A 53 17.80 5.35 -2.54
C SER A 53 17.09 6.52 -3.25
N VAL A 54 17.80 7.31 -4.07
CA VAL A 54 17.22 8.46 -4.79
C VAL A 54 16.66 7.99 -6.12
N LEU A 55 15.47 8.48 -6.49
CA LEU A 55 14.84 8.17 -7.77
C LEU A 55 14.94 9.35 -8.74
N ILE A 56 15.50 9.12 -9.92
CA ILE A 56 15.49 10.07 -11.04
C ILE A 56 14.24 9.81 -11.90
N SER A 57 13.55 10.88 -12.30
CA SER A 57 12.36 10.82 -13.14
C SER A 57 12.49 11.78 -14.32
N VAL A 58 12.62 11.28 -15.55
CA VAL A 58 12.67 12.11 -16.76
C VAL A 58 11.26 12.30 -17.32
N ASN A 59 10.82 13.53 -17.59
CA ASN A 59 9.47 13.76 -18.10
C ASN A 59 9.29 13.17 -19.52
N PRO A 60 8.38 12.21 -19.76
CA PRO A 60 8.17 11.59 -21.07
C PRO A 60 7.46 12.48 -22.10
N PHE A 61 6.77 13.54 -21.67
CA PHE A 61 5.83 14.32 -22.48
C PHE A 61 4.78 13.47 -23.23
N LYS A 62 4.45 12.29 -22.69
CA LYS A 62 3.39 11.40 -23.15
C LYS A 62 2.89 10.55 -22.00
N GLN A 63 1.70 9.97 -22.15
CA GLN A 63 1.19 8.98 -21.21
C GLN A 63 1.97 7.66 -21.36
N MET A 64 2.40 7.09 -20.24
CA MET A 64 3.13 5.82 -20.22
C MET A 64 2.19 4.67 -19.84
N PRO A 65 2.36 3.47 -20.43
CA PRO A 65 1.40 2.37 -20.25
C PRO A 65 1.55 1.59 -18.93
N TYR A 66 2.56 1.90 -18.10
CA TYR A 66 2.94 1.10 -16.92
C TYR A 66 2.57 1.74 -15.57
N PHE A 67 1.43 2.43 -15.51
CA PHE A 67 0.85 2.97 -14.27
C PHE A 67 -0.50 2.29 -13.94
N GLY A 68 -0.64 1.01 -14.26
CA GLY A 68 -1.86 0.24 -14.08
C GLY A 68 -1.86 -0.66 -12.84
N GLU A 69 -2.94 -1.43 -12.65
CA GLU A 69 -3.08 -2.37 -11.53
C GLU A 69 -2.01 -3.46 -11.55
N LYS A 70 -1.58 -3.88 -12.74
CA LYS A 70 -0.51 -4.87 -12.91
C LYS A 70 0.80 -4.42 -12.24
N GLU A 71 1.19 -3.17 -12.45
CA GLU A 71 2.41 -2.65 -11.82
C GLU A 71 2.21 -2.47 -10.31
N ILE A 72 1.01 -2.11 -9.85
CA ILE A 72 0.73 -2.06 -8.41
C ILE A 72 0.98 -3.43 -7.77
N GLU A 73 0.42 -4.50 -8.34
CA GLU A 73 0.64 -5.88 -7.87
C GLU A 73 2.10 -6.31 -7.94
N MET A 74 2.82 -5.88 -8.99
CA MET A 74 4.25 -6.19 -9.17
C MET A 74 5.12 -5.56 -8.08
N TYR A 75 4.85 -4.31 -7.69
CA TYR A 75 5.65 -3.57 -6.71
C TYR A 75 5.19 -3.76 -5.26
N GLN A 76 3.96 -4.22 -5.03
CA GLN A 76 3.42 -4.39 -3.68
C GLN A 76 4.21 -5.44 -2.88
N GLY A 77 4.86 -4.98 -1.82
CA GLY A 77 5.66 -5.85 -0.94
C GLY A 77 6.98 -6.34 -1.54
N ALA A 78 7.29 -5.97 -2.78
CA ALA A 78 8.53 -6.34 -3.45
C ALA A 78 9.72 -5.57 -2.88
N ALA A 79 10.90 -6.18 -2.86
CA ALA A 79 12.11 -5.45 -2.54
C ALA A 79 12.52 -4.52 -3.70
N GLN A 80 13.18 -3.39 -3.41
CA GLN A 80 13.52 -2.36 -4.40
C GLN A 80 14.32 -2.89 -5.61
N TYR A 81 15.04 -4.00 -5.44
CA TYR A 81 15.91 -4.60 -6.45
C TYR A 81 15.27 -5.77 -7.22
N GLU A 82 14.09 -6.25 -6.80
CA GLU A 82 13.39 -7.35 -7.48
C GLU A 82 12.79 -6.89 -8.82
N ASN A 83 12.43 -5.61 -8.88
CA ASN A 83 11.76 -5.00 -10.01
C ASN A 83 12.58 -3.81 -10.55
N PRO A 84 12.38 -3.43 -11.83
CA PRO A 84 13.03 -2.26 -12.41
C PRO A 84 12.72 -0.97 -11.64
N PRO A 85 13.53 0.10 -11.80
CA PRO A 85 13.29 1.37 -11.15
C PRO A 85 11.90 1.92 -11.45
N HIS A 86 11.15 2.23 -10.40
CA HIS A 86 9.81 2.78 -10.53
C HIS A 86 9.40 3.59 -9.29
N ILE A 87 8.48 4.53 -9.48
CA ILE A 87 7.96 5.37 -8.39
C ILE A 87 7.16 4.57 -7.36
N TYR A 88 6.48 3.50 -7.79
CA TYR A 88 5.74 2.60 -6.88
C TYR A 88 6.65 1.83 -5.93
N ALA A 89 7.87 1.48 -6.35
CA ALA A 89 8.85 0.87 -5.43
C ALA A 89 9.22 1.82 -4.28
N LEU A 90 9.36 3.12 -4.57
CA LEU A 90 9.63 4.14 -3.57
C LEU A 90 8.43 4.31 -2.63
N ALA A 91 7.22 4.43 -3.19
CA ALA A 91 5.99 4.58 -2.41
C ALA A 91 5.72 3.35 -1.51
N ASP A 92 5.96 2.14 -2.02
CA ASP A 92 5.85 0.88 -1.27
C ASP A 92 6.86 0.79 -0.13
N SER A 93 8.11 1.18 -0.40
CA SER A 93 9.18 1.25 0.61
C SER A 93 8.80 2.22 1.74
N MET A 94 8.31 3.43 1.39
CA MET A 94 7.82 4.40 2.37
C MET A 94 6.70 3.81 3.23
N TYR A 95 5.67 3.25 2.60
CA TYR A 95 4.51 2.69 3.32
C TYR A 95 4.91 1.54 4.25
N ARG A 96 5.75 0.61 3.78
CA ARG A 96 6.23 -0.51 4.59
C ARG A 96 7.12 -0.05 5.74
N ASN A 97 8.06 0.87 5.50
CA ASN A 97 8.94 1.36 6.56
C ASN A 97 8.14 2.08 7.65
N MET A 98 7.13 2.87 7.28
CA MET A 98 6.21 3.47 8.23
C MET A 98 5.56 2.42 9.15
N ILE A 99 5.01 1.34 8.58
CA ILE A 99 4.32 0.30 9.36
C ILE A 99 5.29 -0.54 10.20
N ILE A 100 6.43 -0.91 9.62
CA ILE A 100 7.39 -1.83 10.24
C ILE A 100 8.21 -1.13 11.32
N ASP A 101 8.78 0.03 10.99
CA ASP A 101 9.70 0.75 11.86
C ASP A 101 8.97 1.77 12.76
N ARG A 102 7.69 2.06 12.49
CA ARG A 102 6.87 3.01 13.25
C ARG A 102 7.46 4.42 13.25
N GLU A 103 7.93 4.85 12.09
CA GLU A 103 8.56 6.15 11.86
C GLU A 103 7.84 6.91 10.74
N ASN A 104 7.64 8.22 10.92
CA ASN A 104 7.08 9.10 9.90
C ASN A 104 7.97 9.16 8.66
N GLN A 105 7.37 9.16 7.48
CA GLN A 105 8.11 9.18 6.21
C GLN A 105 7.78 10.47 5.46
N CYS A 106 8.72 11.00 4.69
CA CYS A 106 8.42 12.08 3.76
C CYS A 106 9.17 11.89 2.44
N VAL A 107 8.61 12.39 1.34
CA VAL A 107 9.27 12.42 0.03
C VAL A 107 9.36 13.85 -0.49
N ILE A 108 10.57 14.23 -0.89
CA ILE A 108 10.88 15.54 -1.43
C ILE A 108 11.06 15.40 -2.94
N ILE A 109 10.15 16.01 -3.69
CA ILE A 109 10.16 15.99 -5.16
C ILE A 109 10.71 17.33 -5.65
N SER A 110 11.79 17.28 -6.42
CA SER A 110 12.53 18.48 -6.87
C SER A 110 12.88 18.39 -8.35
N GLY A 111 13.23 19.52 -8.96
CA GLY A 111 13.53 19.62 -10.39
C GLY A 111 13.02 20.92 -10.99
N GLU A 112 13.47 21.24 -12.20
CA GLU A 112 13.06 22.44 -12.95
C GLU A 112 11.52 22.51 -13.16
N SER A 113 11.01 23.72 -13.45
CA SER A 113 9.59 23.88 -13.79
C SER A 113 9.22 23.07 -15.04
N GLY A 114 8.12 22.32 -14.97
CA GLY A 114 7.70 21.41 -16.05
C GLY A 114 8.40 20.04 -16.10
N ALA A 115 9.23 19.69 -15.11
CA ALA A 115 9.91 18.39 -15.06
C ALA A 115 9.02 17.21 -14.61
N GLY A 116 7.74 17.44 -14.26
CA GLY A 116 6.79 16.38 -13.89
C GLY A 116 6.63 16.11 -12.37
N LYS A 117 7.03 17.07 -11.51
CA LYS A 117 6.96 16.94 -10.04
C LYS A 117 5.55 16.61 -9.51
N THR A 118 4.55 17.39 -9.92
CA THR A 118 3.15 17.20 -9.53
C THR A 118 2.58 15.85 -9.99
N VAL A 119 3.00 15.36 -11.16
CA VAL A 119 2.58 14.03 -11.66
C VAL A 119 3.20 12.92 -10.81
N ALA A 120 4.48 13.04 -10.43
CA ALA A 120 5.12 12.11 -9.51
C ALA A 120 4.41 12.06 -8.14
N ALA A 121 4.04 13.22 -7.59
CA ALA A 121 3.25 13.30 -6.37
C ALA A 121 1.90 12.56 -6.50
N LYS A 122 1.18 12.78 -7.62
CA LYS A 122 -0.09 12.09 -7.91
C LYS A 122 0.08 10.57 -7.96
N TYR A 123 1.13 10.04 -8.58
CA TYR A 123 1.38 8.59 -8.61
C TYR A 123 1.66 7.99 -7.24
N ILE A 124 2.41 8.69 -6.37
CA ILE A 124 2.65 8.25 -4.99
C ILE A 124 1.35 8.20 -4.20
N MET A 125 0.57 9.29 -4.25
CA MET A 125 -0.73 9.38 -3.56
C MET A 125 -1.69 8.29 -4.05
N SER A 126 -1.77 8.08 -5.37
CA SER A 126 -2.62 7.03 -5.96
C SER A 126 -2.19 5.62 -5.54
N TYR A 127 -0.88 5.35 -5.49
CA TYR A 127 -0.35 4.04 -5.07
C TYR A 127 -0.67 3.76 -3.60
N ILE A 128 -0.33 4.70 -2.71
CA ILE A 128 -0.60 4.60 -1.27
C ILE A 128 -2.10 4.44 -1.02
N SER A 129 -2.94 5.19 -1.74
CA SER A 129 -4.39 5.09 -1.67
C SER A 129 -4.88 3.69 -2.07
N LYS A 130 -4.33 3.07 -3.11
CA LYS A 130 -4.75 1.73 -3.55
C LYS A 130 -4.33 0.62 -2.58
N ILE A 131 -3.09 0.63 -2.09
CA ILE A 131 -2.55 -0.49 -1.29
C ILE A 131 -3.01 -0.48 0.17
N SER A 132 -3.41 0.68 0.69
CA SER A 132 -3.70 0.85 2.12
C SER A 132 -5.07 0.36 2.58
N GLY A 133 -5.91 -0.16 1.66
CA GLY A 133 -7.21 -0.75 1.99
C GLY A 133 -8.17 0.20 2.72
N GLY A 134 -9.19 -0.33 3.39
CA GLY A 134 -10.06 0.42 4.31
C GLY A 134 -11.55 0.46 3.95
N GLY A 135 -12.37 0.81 4.95
CA GLY A 135 -13.82 0.94 4.82
C GLY A 135 -14.28 2.28 4.22
N PRO A 136 -15.61 2.55 4.20
CA PRO A 136 -16.18 3.75 3.56
C PRO A 136 -15.59 5.09 4.05
N LYS A 137 -15.26 5.22 5.34
CA LYS A 137 -14.64 6.44 5.90
C LYS A 137 -13.24 6.69 5.32
N VAL A 138 -12.43 5.64 5.20
CA VAL A 138 -11.09 5.70 4.61
C VAL A 138 -11.18 6.05 3.12
N GLN A 139 -12.17 5.50 2.42
CA GLN A 139 -12.41 5.84 1.02
C GLN A 139 -12.76 7.32 0.84
N HIS A 140 -13.58 7.89 1.72
CA HIS A 140 -13.90 9.32 1.68
C HIS A 140 -12.66 10.21 1.84
N VAL A 141 -11.77 9.92 2.80
CA VAL A 141 -10.51 10.67 2.98
C VAL A 141 -9.62 10.55 1.74
N LYS A 142 -9.54 9.36 1.14
CA LYS A 142 -8.81 9.15 -0.12
C LYS A 142 -9.37 9.99 -1.27
N ASP A 143 -10.69 10.02 -1.40
CA ASP A 143 -11.36 10.79 -2.44
C ASP A 143 -11.09 12.29 -2.26
N ILE A 144 -11.15 12.81 -1.02
CA ILE A 144 -10.80 14.21 -0.71
C ILE A 144 -9.34 14.51 -1.09
N ILE A 145 -8.39 13.65 -0.72
CA ILE A 145 -6.97 13.82 -1.07
C ILE A 145 -6.79 13.93 -2.59
N LEU A 146 -7.43 13.05 -3.36
CA LEU A 146 -7.32 13.04 -4.81
C LEU A 146 -7.99 14.26 -5.45
N GLN A 147 -9.20 14.62 -5.00
CA GLN A 147 -9.99 15.76 -5.52
C GLN A 147 -9.47 17.13 -5.06
N SER A 148 -8.64 17.19 -4.02
CA SER A 148 -7.97 18.44 -3.61
C SER A 148 -7.06 19.01 -4.70
N ASN A 149 -6.51 18.17 -5.61
CA ASN A 149 -5.59 18.64 -6.64
C ASN A 149 -6.29 19.52 -7.70
N PRO A 150 -7.35 19.08 -8.41
CA PRO A 150 -8.06 19.95 -9.35
C PRO A 150 -8.45 21.30 -8.75
N LEU A 151 -8.95 21.31 -7.51
CA LEU A 151 -9.33 22.55 -6.81
C LEU A 151 -8.13 23.48 -6.58
N LEU A 152 -7.05 22.97 -5.99
CA LEU A 152 -5.87 23.79 -5.72
C LEU A 152 -5.12 24.18 -7.01
N GLU A 153 -5.20 23.37 -8.07
CA GLU A 153 -4.65 23.72 -9.38
C GLU A 153 -5.45 24.87 -10.03
N ALA A 154 -6.78 24.89 -9.91
CA ALA A 154 -7.60 25.98 -10.44
C ALA A 154 -7.23 27.35 -9.84
N PHE A 155 -7.03 27.41 -8.52
CA PHE A 155 -6.74 28.67 -7.80
C PHE A 155 -5.24 28.94 -7.61
N GLY A 156 -4.38 27.95 -7.78
CA GLY A 156 -2.95 28.04 -7.46
C GLY A 156 -2.02 27.84 -8.65
N ASN A 157 -2.52 27.36 -9.80
CA ASN A 157 -1.71 27.17 -11.00
C ASN A 157 -2.03 28.19 -12.08
N ALA A 158 -1.05 28.43 -12.95
CA ALA A 158 -1.18 29.30 -14.10
C ALA A 158 -0.29 28.83 -15.26
N LYS A 159 -0.60 29.32 -16.47
CA LYS A 159 0.27 29.18 -17.64
C LYS A 159 1.45 30.15 -17.53
N THR A 160 2.66 29.61 -17.59
CA THR A 160 3.91 30.37 -17.80
C THR A 160 4.48 30.09 -19.18
N VAL A 161 5.52 30.82 -19.57
CA VAL A 161 6.23 30.54 -20.84
C VAL A 161 6.82 29.12 -20.89
N ARG A 162 7.13 28.52 -19.72
CA ARG A 162 7.76 27.19 -19.63
C ARG A 162 6.79 26.03 -19.43
N ASN A 163 5.65 26.27 -18.78
CA ASN A 163 4.69 25.23 -18.41
C ASN A 163 3.26 25.77 -18.45
N ASN A 164 2.37 25.06 -19.14
CA ASN A 164 0.97 25.47 -19.30
C ASN A 164 0.17 25.33 -17.99
N ASN A 165 0.57 24.44 -17.08
CA ASN A 165 -0.05 24.23 -15.78
C ASN A 165 1.02 24.29 -14.68
N SER A 166 1.61 25.47 -14.47
CA SER A 166 2.67 25.68 -13.49
C SER A 166 2.10 25.96 -12.12
N SER A 167 2.46 25.15 -11.12
CA SER A 167 2.19 25.44 -9.71
C SER A 167 2.84 26.77 -9.31
N ARG A 168 2.05 27.71 -8.80
CA ARG A 168 2.51 29.03 -8.30
C ARG A 168 2.41 29.13 -6.78
N PHE A 169 2.44 27.97 -6.12
CA PHE A 169 2.52 27.78 -4.68
C PHE A 169 3.22 26.44 -4.42
N GLY A 170 3.82 26.27 -3.25
CA GLY A 170 4.31 24.99 -2.75
C GLY A 170 3.23 24.30 -1.92
N LYS A 171 3.17 22.97 -2.02
CA LYS A 171 2.22 22.16 -1.26
C LYS A 171 2.91 20.99 -0.58
N TYR A 172 2.64 20.83 0.70
CA TYR A 172 3.03 19.65 1.48
C TYR A 172 1.78 18.91 1.90
N PHE A 173 1.62 17.70 1.37
CA PHE A 173 0.53 16.81 1.75
C PHE A 173 1.02 15.85 2.82
N GLU A 174 0.26 15.69 3.87
CA GLU A 174 0.49 14.71 4.93
C GLU A 174 -0.69 13.76 4.93
N ILE A 175 -0.44 12.50 4.61
CA ILE A 175 -1.44 11.43 4.74
C ILE A 175 -1.22 10.81 6.11
N GLN A 176 -2.25 10.83 6.95
CA GLN A 176 -2.18 10.30 8.31
C GLN A 176 -2.77 8.89 8.35
N PHE A 177 -2.12 8.01 9.10
CA PHE A 177 -2.47 6.60 9.17
C PHE A 177 -2.82 6.17 10.59
N SER A 178 -3.69 5.16 10.67
CA SER A 178 -3.94 4.39 11.88
C SER A 178 -2.79 3.37 12.13
N PRO A 179 -2.71 2.75 13.33
CA PRO A 179 -1.71 1.71 13.61
C PRO A 179 -1.83 0.48 12.69
N GLY A 180 -3.02 0.28 12.10
CA GLY A 180 -3.30 -0.79 11.14
C GLY A 180 -2.81 -0.49 9.72
N GLY A 181 -2.34 0.74 9.44
CA GLY A 181 -1.87 1.16 8.12
C GLY A 181 -2.97 1.70 7.20
N GLU A 182 -4.15 2.03 7.72
CA GLU A 182 -5.25 2.62 6.95
C GLU A 182 -5.19 4.16 7.01
N PRO A 183 -5.40 4.89 5.89
CA PRO A 183 -5.35 6.35 5.87
C PRO A 183 -6.66 6.95 6.38
N ASP A 184 -6.66 7.44 7.60
CA ASP A 184 -7.85 7.90 8.32
C ASP A 184 -7.84 9.41 8.63
N GLY A 185 -6.88 10.15 8.07
CA GLY A 185 -6.81 11.61 8.14
C GLY A 185 -5.79 12.20 7.17
N GLY A 186 -5.69 13.51 7.15
CA GLY A 186 -4.69 14.20 6.34
C GLY A 186 -4.59 15.69 6.62
N LYS A 187 -3.50 16.29 6.15
CA LYS A 187 -3.25 17.72 6.27
C LYS A 187 -2.52 18.26 5.04
N ILE A 188 -2.92 19.43 4.58
CA ILE A 188 -2.28 20.18 3.51
C ILE A 188 -1.73 21.47 4.11
N SER A 189 -0.44 21.67 3.91
CA SER A 189 0.20 22.96 4.15
C SER A 189 0.55 23.60 2.82
N ASN A 190 0.00 24.78 2.55
CA ASN A 190 0.35 25.61 1.41
C ASN A 190 1.45 26.61 1.79
N PHE A 191 2.32 26.90 0.84
CA PHE A 191 3.41 27.84 1.00
C PHE A 191 3.49 28.74 -0.22
N LEU A 192 3.74 30.04 -0.02
CA LEU A 192 4.33 30.89 -1.06
C LEU A 192 3.47 31.03 -2.33
N LEU A 193 2.18 31.30 -2.16
CA LEU A 193 1.30 31.67 -3.26
C LEU A 193 1.81 32.97 -3.93
N GLU A 194 2.01 32.94 -5.24
CA GLU A 194 2.44 34.10 -6.04
C GLU A 194 1.28 35.09 -6.26
N LYS A 195 0.89 35.81 -5.20
CA LYS A 195 -0.25 36.73 -5.20
C LYS A 195 -0.18 37.79 -6.30
N SER A 196 1.03 38.24 -6.66
CA SER A 196 1.22 39.28 -7.68
C SER A 196 0.65 38.89 -9.04
N ARG A 197 0.55 37.59 -9.35
CA ARG A 197 -0.03 37.06 -10.58
C ARG A 197 -1.50 37.43 -10.80
N VAL A 198 -2.23 37.78 -9.74
CA VAL A 198 -3.61 38.27 -9.84
C VAL A 198 -3.66 39.56 -10.69
N VAL A 199 -2.69 40.46 -10.52
CA VAL A 199 -2.72 41.80 -11.14
C VAL A 199 -1.66 41.99 -12.21
N MET A 200 -0.48 41.35 -12.08
CA MET A 200 0.66 41.47 -12.98
C MET A 200 1.02 40.13 -13.63
N ARG A 201 1.37 40.15 -14.92
CA ARG A 201 1.81 38.96 -15.67
C ARG A 201 2.87 39.35 -16.69
N ASN A 202 3.76 38.41 -17.02
CA ASN A 202 4.68 38.56 -18.13
C ASN A 202 3.95 38.33 -19.47
N PRO A 203 4.43 38.92 -20.58
CA PRO A 203 3.89 38.66 -21.92
C PRO A 203 3.87 37.16 -22.23
N GLY A 204 2.73 36.66 -22.74
CA GLY A 204 2.53 35.25 -23.09
C GLY A 204 2.12 34.31 -21.94
N GLU A 205 2.03 34.81 -20.70
CA GLU A 205 1.55 34.07 -19.53
C GLU A 205 0.05 34.28 -19.27
N ARG A 206 -0.55 33.43 -18.43
CA ARG A 206 -1.91 33.65 -17.88
C ARG A 206 -1.85 34.03 -16.39
N SER A 207 -2.98 34.55 -15.90
CA SER A 207 -3.28 34.56 -14.46
C SER A 207 -3.71 33.16 -14.00
N PHE A 208 -4.19 33.01 -12.76
CA PHE A 208 -4.69 31.73 -12.23
C PHE A 208 -5.83 31.17 -13.09
N HIS A 209 -5.86 29.85 -13.25
CA HIS A 209 -6.79 29.19 -14.18
C HIS A 209 -8.26 29.48 -13.87
N ILE A 210 -8.63 29.61 -12.59
CA ILE A 210 -10.00 29.85 -12.14
C ILE A 210 -10.65 31.08 -12.82
N PHE A 211 -9.88 32.13 -13.13
CA PHE A 211 -10.42 33.30 -13.82
C PHE A 211 -10.88 32.99 -15.25
N TYR A 212 -10.16 32.11 -15.96
CA TYR A 212 -10.49 31.68 -17.32
C TYR A 212 -11.59 30.63 -17.31
N GLN A 213 -11.49 29.68 -16.37
CA GLN A 213 -12.49 28.63 -16.13
C GLN A 213 -13.86 29.21 -15.78
N LEU A 214 -13.92 30.27 -14.96
CA LEU A 214 -15.19 30.95 -14.64
C LEU A 214 -15.83 31.56 -15.88
N ILE A 215 -15.06 32.26 -16.72
CA ILE A 215 -15.58 32.95 -17.91
C ILE A 215 -16.09 31.94 -18.96
N GLU A 216 -15.35 30.86 -19.19
CA GLU A 216 -15.72 29.83 -20.19
C GLU A 216 -16.76 28.83 -19.67
N GLY A 217 -16.68 28.48 -18.38
CA GLY A 217 -17.44 27.40 -17.77
C GLY A 217 -18.75 27.80 -17.09
N ALA A 218 -18.94 29.08 -16.73
CA ALA A 218 -20.17 29.53 -16.07
C ALA A 218 -21.43 29.35 -16.93
N SER A 219 -22.54 29.01 -16.28
CA SER A 219 -23.88 28.97 -16.88
C SER A 219 -24.36 30.36 -17.31
N SER A 220 -25.39 30.42 -18.15
CA SER A 220 -25.92 31.71 -18.62
C SER A 220 -26.51 32.53 -17.46
N GLU A 221 -27.16 31.87 -16.49
CA GLU A 221 -27.65 32.54 -15.28
C GLU A 221 -26.50 33.08 -14.43
N GLN A 222 -25.44 32.28 -14.20
CA GLN A 222 -24.26 32.73 -13.46
C GLN A 222 -23.55 33.88 -14.17
N LYS A 223 -23.46 33.86 -15.50
CA LYS A 223 -22.85 34.97 -16.24
C LYS A 223 -23.61 36.27 -16.04
N SER A 224 -24.95 36.20 -16.08
CA SER A 224 -25.78 37.37 -15.82
C SER A 224 -25.67 37.88 -14.38
N SER A 225 -25.65 36.99 -13.38
CA SER A 225 -25.60 37.39 -11.97
C SER A 225 -24.23 37.93 -11.54
N LEU A 226 -23.15 37.39 -12.09
CA LEU A 226 -21.77 37.78 -11.80
C LEU A 226 -21.25 38.92 -12.70
N GLY A 227 -22.04 39.35 -13.69
CA GLY A 227 -21.62 40.33 -14.68
C GLY A 227 -20.44 39.84 -15.53
N ILE A 228 -20.45 38.55 -15.91
CA ILE A 228 -19.39 37.93 -16.72
C ILE A 228 -19.59 38.23 -18.19
N THR A 229 -18.59 38.84 -18.82
CA THR A 229 -18.58 39.18 -20.25
C THR A 229 -17.45 38.42 -20.98
N SER A 230 -16.73 39.09 -21.90
CA SER A 230 -15.59 38.53 -22.62
C SER A 230 -14.28 38.76 -21.86
N MET A 231 -13.24 37.95 -22.14
CA MET A 231 -11.98 38.03 -21.40
C MET A 231 -11.22 39.34 -21.58
N ASP A 232 -11.38 40.00 -22.74
CA ASP A 232 -10.76 41.27 -23.09
C ASP A 232 -11.36 42.47 -22.34
N TYR A 233 -12.57 42.33 -21.80
CA TYR A 233 -13.20 43.35 -20.96
C TYR A 233 -12.49 43.53 -19.61
N TYR A 234 -11.86 42.47 -19.09
CA TYR A 234 -11.20 42.52 -17.79
C TYR A 234 -9.75 42.94 -17.91
N TYR A 235 -9.39 44.08 -17.32
CA TYR A 235 -8.03 44.62 -17.30
C TYR A 235 -7.01 43.60 -16.78
N TYR A 236 -7.33 42.89 -15.70
CA TYR A 236 -6.48 41.83 -15.14
C TYR A 236 -6.34 40.58 -16.01
N LEU A 237 -7.00 40.47 -17.16
CA LEU A 237 -6.77 39.39 -18.12
C LEU A 237 -6.15 39.91 -19.42
N SER A 238 -6.54 41.10 -19.86
CA SER A 238 -6.14 41.67 -21.15
C SER A 238 -4.65 42.01 -21.28
N LEU A 239 -3.94 42.36 -20.20
CA LEU A 239 -2.51 42.74 -20.23
C LEU A 239 -1.56 41.71 -20.87
N SER A 240 -1.93 40.42 -20.88
CA SER A 240 -1.04 39.34 -21.36
C SER A 240 -1.26 38.95 -22.83
N GLY A 241 -2.43 39.29 -23.39
CA GLY A 241 -2.89 38.82 -24.71
C GLY A 241 -3.10 37.30 -24.83
N SER A 242 -2.96 36.52 -23.76
CA SER A 242 -2.98 35.04 -23.80
C SER A 242 -4.31 34.46 -23.28
N TYR A 243 -5.34 34.48 -24.11
CA TYR A 243 -6.69 34.03 -23.73
C TYR A 243 -6.96 32.53 -23.89
N LYS A 244 -6.27 31.83 -24.79
CA LYS A 244 -6.42 30.38 -25.04
C LYS A 244 -5.10 29.63 -24.90
N VAL A 245 -5.19 28.36 -24.51
CA VAL A 245 -4.05 27.42 -24.41
C VAL A 245 -4.47 26.12 -25.06
N ASP A 246 -3.70 25.64 -26.03
CA ASP A 246 -4.08 24.53 -26.91
C ASP A 246 -4.38 23.20 -26.17
N ASP A 247 -3.74 22.98 -25.02
CA ASP A 247 -3.87 21.75 -24.23
C ASP A 247 -4.83 21.87 -23.02
N ILE A 248 -5.53 23.00 -22.83
CA ILE A 248 -6.39 23.24 -21.66
C ILE A 248 -7.82 23.46 -22.11
N ASN A 249 -8.76 22.74 -21.48
CA ASN A 249 -10.19 22.93 -21.68
C ASN A 249 -10.81 23.60 -20.45
N ASP A 250 -10.70 24.93 -20.40
CA ASP A 250 -11.13 25.76 -19.27
C ASP A 250 -12.61 25.48 -18.86
N LYS A 251 -13.49 25.12 -19.82
CA LYS A 251 -14.89 24.76 -19.54
C LYS A 251 -15.03 23.41 -18.82
N SER A 252 -14.28 22.40 -19.25
CA SER A 252 -14.28 21.08 -18.60
C SER A 252 -13.67 21.17 -17.21
N ASP A 253 -12.55 21.88 -17.09
CA ASP A 253 -11.79 22.03 -15.84
C ASP A 253 -12.60 22.81 -14.79
N PHE A 254 -13.45 23.75 -15.23
CA PHE A 254 -14.41 24.41 -14.35
C PHE A 254 -15.39 23.42 -13.70
N GLN A 255 -15.93 22.47 -14.48
CA GLN A 255 -16.85 21.46 -13.96
C GLN A 255 -16.14 20.50 -13.00
N GLU A 256 -14.88 20.14 -13.29
CA GLU A 256 -14.05 19.33 -12.40
C GLU A 256 -13.76 20.08 -11.08
N THR A 257 -13.51 21.38 -11.15
CA THR A 257 -13.28 22.24 -9.97
C THR A 257 -14.53 22.31 -9.08
N LEU A 258 -15.72 22.50 -9.66
CA LEU A 258 -16.98 22.48 -8.90
C LEU A 258 -17.30 21.09 -8.33
N HIS A 259 -16.99 20.02 -9.07
CA HIS A 259 -17.12 18.66 -8.54
C HIS A 259 -16.18 18.44 -7.35
N ALA A 260 -14.93 18.87 -7.45
CA ALA A 260 -13.96 18.79 -6.35
C ALA A 260 -14.44 19.55 -5.11
N MET A 261 -14.96 20.78 -5.27
CA MET A 261 -15.55 21.55 -4.17
C MET A 261 -16.67 20.77 -3.46
N ASN A 262 -17.58 20.15 -4.22
CA ASN A 262 -18.65 19.33 -3.65
C ASN A 262 -18.13 18.13 -2.85
N VAL A 263 -17.11 17.43 -3.34
CA VAL A 263 -16.53 16.26 -2.65
C VAL A 263 -15.84 16.65 -1.34
N ILE A 264 -15.23 17.83 -1.29
CA ILE A 264 -14.58 18.38 -0.09
C ILE A 264 -15.61 18.85 0.96
N GLY A 265 -16.86 19.06 0.56
CA GLY A 265 -17.93 19.56 1.42
C GLY A 265 -18.15 21.07 1.32
N ILE A 266 -17.65 21.73 0.27
CA ILE A 266 -17.99 23.11 -0.08
C ILE A 266 -19.22 23.04 -0.98
N PHE A 267 -20.40 23.35 -0.45
CA PHE A 267 -21.67 23.16 -1.16
C PHE A 267 -22.06 24.38 -2.02
N ALA A 268 -23.14 24.27 -2.79
CA ALA A 268 -23.55 25.24 -3.81
C ALA A 268 -23.61 26.71 -3.32
N GLU A 269 -24.04 26.97 -2.08
CA GLU A 269 -24.10 28.32 -1.50
C GLU A 269 -22.70 28.93 -1.30
N GLU A 270 -21.77 28.17 -0.70
CA GLU A 270 -20.39 28.60 -0.52
C GLU A 270 -19.63 28.68 -1.86
N GLN A 271 -19.90 27.75 -2.78
CA GLN A 271 -19.36 27.80 -4.15
C GLN A 271 -19.75 29.11 -4.84
N ALA A 272 -21.03 29.51 -4.76
CA ALA A 272 -21.50 30.74 -5.34
C ALA A 272 -20.76 31.96 -4.76
N LEU A 273 -20.54 32.00 -3.44
CA LEU A 273 -19.81 33.07 -2.76
C LEU A 273 -18.32 33.12 -3.17
N VAL A 274 -17.66 31.95 -3.31
CA VAL A 274 -16.29 31.85 -3.81
C VAL A 274 -16.19 32.41 -5.24
N LEU A 275 -17.08 31.98 -6.14
CA LEU A 275 -17.12 32.47 -7.52
C LEU A 275 -17.49 33.96 -7.60
N GLN A 276 -18.33 34.44 -6.70
CA GLN A 276 -18.69 35.85 -6.56
C GLN A 276 -17.49 36.72 -6.19
N ILE A 277 -16.61 36.26 -5.28
CA ILE A 277 -15.35 36.95 -4.99
C ILE A 277 -14.41 36.92 -6.20
N VAL A 278 -14.30 35.79 -6.91
CA VAL A 278 -13.47 35.68 -8.12
C VAL A 278 -13.93 36.67 -9.19
N ALA A 279 -15.24 36.79 -9.44
CA ALA A 279 -15.80 37.78 -10.34
C ALA A 279 -15.56 39.21 -9.81
N GLY A 280 -15.73 39.43 -8.51
CA GLY A 280 -15.46 40.72 -7.86
C GLY A 280 -14.01 41.19 -8.06
N ILE A 281 -13.03 40.28 -8.00
CA ILE A 281 -11.62 40.57 -8.28
C ILE A 281 -11.42 41.03 -9.73
N LEU A 282 -12.07 40.37 -10.70
CA LEU A 282 -11.99 40.75 -12.11
C LEU A 282 -12.56 42.15 -12.34
N HIS A 283 -13.73 42.46 -11.77
CA HIS A 283 -14.34 43.78 -11.87
C HIS A 283 -13.56 44.86 -11.13
N LEU A 284 -12.94 44.54 -9.98
CA LEU A 284 -12.06 45.47 -9.27
C LEU A 284 -10.93 45.98 -10.18
N GLY A 285 -10.36 45.12 -11.03
CA GLY A 285 -9.29 45.49 -11.96
C GLY A 285 -9.68 46.54 -13.00
N ASN A 286 -10.97 46.71 -13.28
CA ASN A 286 -11.49 47.69 -14.24
C ASN A 286 -11.62 49.10 -13.66
N ILE A 287 -11.44 49.28 -12.34
CA ILE A 287 -11.44 50.60 -11.72
C ILE A 287 -10.15 51.33 -12.12
N SER A 288 -10.30 52.44 -12.84
CA SER A 288 -9.22 53.35 -13.21
C SER A 288 -9.27 54.65 -12.42
N PHE A 289 -8.10 55.29 -12.27
CA PHE A 289 -7.93 56.52 -11.51
C PHE A 289 -7.34 57.61 -12.42
N LYS A 290 -7.82 58.84 -12.22
CA LYS A 290 -7.34 60.05 -12.90
C LYS A 290 -6.83 61.05 -11.87
N GLU A 291 -5.93 61.92 -12.28
CA GLU A 291 -5.41 62.98 -11.41
C GLU A 291 -6.41 64.14 -11.29
N VAL A 292 -6.75 64.50 -10.06
CA VAL A 292 -7.63 65.61 -9.70
C VAL A 292 -6.93 66.43 -8.61
N GLY A 293 -6.35 67.57 -8.98
CA GLY A 293 -5.71 68.48 -8.01
C GLY A 293 -4.57 67.84 -7.21
N ASN A 294 -3.66 67.12 -7.90
CA ASN A 294 -2.55 66.33 -7.33
C ASN A 294 -2.96 65.05 -6.57
N TYR A 295 -4.25 64.71 -6.51
CA TYR A 295 -4.76 63.51 -5.84
C TYR A 295 -5.49 62.58 -6.81
N ALA A 296 -5.69 61.33 -6.41
CA ALA A 296 -6.45 60.36 -7.18
C ALA A 296 -7.96 60.62 -7.07
N GLY A 297 -8.62 60.69 -8.23
CA GLY A 297 -10.06 60.54 -8.35
C GLY A 297 -10.38 59.29 -9.18
N VAL A 298 -11.49 58.62 -8.87
CA VAL A 298 -11.99 57.52 -9.73
C VAL A 298 -12.42 58.10 -11.07
N GLU A 299 -12.00 57.47 -12.17
CA GLU A 299 -12.27 57.99 -13.52
C GLU A 299 -13.74 57.87 -13.90
N SER A 300 -14.32 56.68 -13.70
CA SER A 300 -15.73 56.37 -13.89
C SER A 300 -16.28 55.61 -12.67
N GLU A 301 -17.27 56.20 -12.01
CA GLU A 301 -17.88 55.63 -10.81
C GLU A 301 -18.75 54.41 -11.09
N GLU A 302 -19.16 54.20 -12.35
CA GLU A 302 -19.94 53.03 -12.78
C GLU A 302 -19.17 51.72 -12.55
N PHE A 303 -17.84 51.75 -12.72
CA PHE A 303 -16.98 50.57 -12.48
C PHE A 303 -16.83 50.20 -11.00
N LEU A 304 -17.33 51.04 -10.07
CA LEU A 304 -17.38 50.71 -8.65
C LEU A 304 -18.63 49.87 -8.30
N ALA A 305 -19.70 49.94 -9.10
CA ALA A 305 -21.00 49.36 -8.77
C ALA A 305 -20.96 47.82 -8.70
N PHE A 306 -20.38 47.16 -9.71
CA PHE A 306 -20.27 45.69 -9.73
C PHE A 306 -19.39 45.14 -8.59
N PRO A 307 -18.16 45.65 -8.36
CA PRO A 307 -17.35 45.25 -7.22
C PRO A 307 -18.06 45.47 -5.88
N ALA A 308 -18.72 46.62 -5.71
CA ALA A 308 -19.47 46.92 -4.49
C ALA A 308 -20.61 45.93 -4.25
N PHE A 309 -21.40 45.64 -5.28
CA PHE A 309 -22.49 44.66 -5.24
C PHE A 309 -21.99 43.24 -4.93
N LEU A 310 -20.98 42.77 -5.68
CA LEU A 310 -20.46 41.40 -5.53
C LEU A 310 -19.74 41.20 -4.19
N LEU A 311 -19.07 42.22 -3.65
CA LEU A 311 -18.43 42.14 -2.33
C LEU A 311 -19.38 42.52 -1.18
N GLY A 312 -20.62 42.91 -1.48
CA GLY A 312 -21.62 43.34 -0.49
C GLY A 312 -21.16 44.55 0.31
N ILE A 313 -20.43 45.49 -0.28
CA ILE A 313 -19.93 46.69 0.39
C ILE A 313 -20.57 47.95 -0.19
N ASN A 314 -20.58 49.03 0.59
CA ASN A 314 -21.06 50.31 0.10
C ASN A 314 -20.10 50.92 -0.94
N GLN A 315 -20.65 51.41 -2.06
CA GLN A 315 -19.89 51.97 -3.18
C GLN A 315 -19.09 53.22 -2.80
N ASP A 316 -19.66 54.12 -1.99
CA ASP A 316 -18.98 55.34 -1.56
C ASP A 316 -17.81 55.03 -0.62
N ARG A 317 -17.99 54.06 0.29
CA ARG A 317 -16.90 53.56 1.14
C ARG A 317 -15.79 52.91 0.32
N LEU A 318 -16.13 52.14 -0.71
CA LEU A 318 -15.13 51.57 -1.62
C LEU A 318 -14.32 52.68 -2.30
N LYS A 319 -14.99 53.70 -2.83
CA LYS A 319 -14.35 54.88 -3.44
C LYS A 319 -13.41 55.60 -2.46
N GLU A 320 -13.91 55.89 -1.27
CA GLU A 320 -13.16 56.59 -0.23
C GLU A 320 -11.89 55.82 0.17
N LYS A 321 -12.01 54.52 0.47
CA LYS A 321 -10.88 53.71 0.92
C LYS A 321 -9.88 53.34 -0.18
N LEU A 322 -10.28 53.43 -1.46
CA LEU A 322 -9.35 53.31 -2.59
C LEU A 322 -8.56 54.60 -2.86
N THR A 323 -9.10 55.76 -2.50
CA THR A 323 -8.51 57.09 -2.80
C THR A 323 -7.95 57.81 -1.58
N SER A 324 -8.15 57.29 -0.37
CA SER A 324 -7.65 57.85 0.87
C SER A 324 -7.18 56.77 1.84
N ARG A 325 -6.33 57.15 2.79
CA ARG A 325 -5.78 56.27 3.84
C ARG A 325 -5.80 56.96 5.19
N GLN A 326 -6.20 56.25 6.23
CA GLN A 326 -6.09 56.73 7.61
C GLN A 326 -4.65 56.47 8.12
N MET A 327 -3.97 57.52 8.54
CA MET A 327 -2.61 57.46 9.08
C MET A 327 -2.58 57.97 10.53
N ASP A 328 -2.07 57.13 11.43
CA ASP A 328 -1.77 57.51 12.81
C ASP A 328 -0.43 58.25 12.84
N SER A 329 -0.45 59.57 12.99
CA SER A 329 0.74 60.41 13.16
C SER A 329 1.06 60.59 14.64
N LYS A 330 2.33 60.38 15.02
CA LYS A 330 2.85 60.69 16.36
C LYS A 330 3.70 61.94 16.29
N TRP A 331 3.14 63.07 16.71
CA TRP A 331 3.86 64.32 16.85
C TRP A 331 3.81 64.80 18.30
N GLY A 332 4.97 65.06 18.92
CA GLY A 332 5.04 65.63 20.27
C GLY A 332 4.42 64.77 21.39
N GLY A 333 4.40 63.43 21.26
CA GLY A 333 3.87 62.53 22.29
C GLY A 333 2.34 62.33 22.27
N LYS A 334 1.61 63.01 21.37
CA LYS A 334 0.20 62.74 21.07
C LYS A 334 0.08 61.95 19.77
N SER A 335 -0.85 60.99 19.73
CA SER A 335 -1.19 60.25 18.50
C SER A 335 -2.46 60.87 17.93
N GLU A 336 -2.39 61.41 16.71
CA GLU A 336 -3.52 61.95 15.95
C GLU A 336 -3.73 61.11 14.69
N SER A 337 -4.98 60.76 14.39
CA SER A 337 -5.34 60.01 13.19
C SER A 337 -5.79 60.99 12.10
N ILE A 338 -5.10 60.99 10.95
CA ILE A 338 -5.35 61.90 9.83
C ILE A 338 -5.73 61.07 8.60
N ASN A 339 -6.79 61.48 7.87
CA ASN A 339 -7.10 60.91 6.56
C ASN A 339 -6.29 61.62 5.47
N VAL A 340 -5.42 60.87 4.80
CA VAL A 340 -4.53 61.34 3.74
C VAL A 340 -5.08 60.88 2.39
N THR A 341 -5.31 61.81 1.47
CA THR A 341 -5.69 61.51 0.09
C THR A 341 -4.48 61.00 -0.70
N LEU A 342 -4.70 59.92 -1.45
CA LEU A 342 -3.66 59.20 -2.20
C LEU A 342 -3.45 59.84 -3.58
N ASN A 343 -2.26 59.66 -4.16
CA ASN A 343 -2.03 59.96 -5.57
C ASN A 343 -2.51 58.78 -6.46
N VAL A 344 -2.54 58.98 -7.79
CA VAL A 344 -3.06 58.00 -8.76
C VAL A 344 -2.36 56.64 -8.63
N GLU A 345 -1.03 56.65 -8.51
CA GLU A 345 -0.21 55.44 -8.39
C GLU A 345 -0.55 54.67 -7.10
N GLN A 346 -0.64 55.37 -5.97
CA GLN A 346 -1.02 54.80 -4.68
C GLN A 346 -2.44 54.23 -4.67
N ALA A 347 -3.37 54.86 -5.39
CA ALA A 347 -4.73 54.37 -5.53
C ALA A 347 -4.78 53.07 -6.36
N CYS A 348 -4.03 53.01 -7.48
CA CYS A 348 -3.82 51.78 -8.25
C CYS A 348 -3.26 50.65 -7.38
N TYR A 349 -2.21 50.93 -6.59
CA TYR A 349 -1.64 49.94 -5.68
C TYR A 349 -2.63 49.49 -4.60
N THR A 350 -3.48 50.39 -4.11
CA THR A 350 -4.50 50.07 -3.10
C THR A 350 -5.56 49.14 -3.67
N ARG A 351 -6.04 49.38 -4.89
CA ARG A 351 -6.93 48.47 -5.65
C ARG A 351 -6.28 47.10 -5.84
N ASP A 352 -5.03 47.08 -6.28
CA ASP A 352 -4.30 45.84 -6.57
C ASP A 352 -4.03 45.04 -5.29
N ALA A 353 -3.72 45.71 -4.18
CA ALA A 353 -3.53 45.08 -2.87
C ALA A 353 -4.83 44.40 -2.38
N LEU A 354 -5.98 45.05 -2.56
CA LEU A 354 -7.28 44.46 -2.23
C LEU A 354 -7.56 43.21 -3.07
N ALA A 355 -7.33 43.27 -4.38
CA ALA A 355 -7.51 42.14 -5.30
C ALA A 355 -6.61 40.94 -4.92
N LYS A 356 -5.32 41.19 -4.66
CA LYS A 356 -4.35 40.17 -4.19
C LYS A 356 -4.79 39.54 -2.86
N ALA A 357 -5.28 40.37 -1.93
CA ALA A 357 -5.72 39.91 -0.61
C ALA A 357 -6.95 39.02 -0.72
N LEU A 358 -7.99 39.43 -1.46
CA LEU A 358 -9.20 38.63 -1.67
C LEU A 358 -8.87 37.25 -2.24
N HIS A 359 -8.04 37.19 -3.29
CA HIS A 359 -7.63 35.92 -3.88
C HIS A 359 -6.87 35.04 -2.90
N SER A 360 -5.91 35.61 -2.17
CA SER A 360 -5.13 34.88 -1.17
C SER A 360 -6.03 34.32 -0.05
N ARG A 361 -6.99 35.11 0.46
CA ARG A 361 -7.90 34.65 1.51
C ARG A 361 -8.84 33.56 1.05
N VAL A 362 -9.34 33.65 -0.18
CA VAL A 362 -10.12 32.57 -0.79
C VAL A 362 -9.27 31.30 -0.89
N PHE A 363 -8.02 31.42 -1.35
CA PHE A 363 -7.12 30.27 -1.44
C PHE A 363 -6.87 29.63 -0.06
N ASP A 364 -6.59 30.44 0.96
CA ASP A 364 -6.40 29.95 2.34
C ASP A 364 -7.68 29.29 2.88
N TYR A 365 -8.87 29.85 2.62
CA TYR A 365 -10.15 29.22 2.97
C TYR A 365 -10.36 27.86 2.29
N LEU A 366 -9.98 27.72 1.02
CA LEU A 366 -10.09 26.44 0.31
C LEU A 366 -9.18 25.39 0.95
N VAL A 367 -7.93 25.77 1.29
CA VAL A 367 -6.99 24.89 1.99
C VAL A 367 -7.53 24.49 3.38
N ASP A 368 -8.06 25.45 4.14
CA ASP A 368 -8.65 25.20 5.45
C ASP A 368 -9.88 24.29 5.37
N SER A 369 -10.70 24.44 4.33
CA SER A 369 -11.88 23.59 4.10
C SER A 369 -11.47 22.15 3.78
N ILE A 370 -10.43 21.96 2.96
CA ILE A 370 -9.84 20.64 2.71
C ILE A 370 -9.31 20.02 4.01
N ASN A 371 -8.59 20.80 4.83
CA ASN A 371 -8.04 20.33 6.09
C ASN A 371 -9.14 19.91 7.08
N LYS A 372 -10.22 20.68 7.21
CA LYS A 372 -11.38 20.32 8.04
C LYS A 372 -12.04 19.02 7.57
N ALA A 373 -12.12 18.79 6.26
CA ALA A 373 -12.71 17.57 5.70
C ALA A 373 -11.88 16.31 5.98
N MET A 374 -10.58 16.45 6.27
CA MET A 374 -9.66 15.36 6.55
C MET A 374 -9.17 15.32 8.01
N GLU A 375 -9.78 16.12 8.89
CA GLU A 375 -9.32 16.31 10.26
C GLU A 375 -9.40 15.01 11.08
N LYS A 376 -8.38 14.79 11.90
CA LYS A 376 -8.26 13.63 12.80
C LYS A 376 -7.85 14.11 14.19
N ASP A 377 -8.47 13.53 15.22
CA ASP A 377 -8.26 13.92 16.62
C ASP A 377 -6.82 13.71 17.11
N HIS A 378 -6.15 12.65 16.64
CA HIS A 378 -4.80 12.26 17.08
C HIS A 378 -3.92 11.85 15.89
N GLU A 379 -2.75 12.48 15.78
CA GLU A 379 -1.73 12.13 14.80
C GLU A 379 -0.78 11.06 15.36
N GLU A 380 -0.59 9.97 14.62
CA GLU A 380 0.30 8.88 15.02
C GLU A 380 1.42 8.68 14.00
N TYR A 381 1.05 8.27 12.77
CA TYR A 381 1.97 8.04 11.67
C TYR A 381 1.55 8.86 10.46
N ASN A 382 2.53 9.45 9.77
CA ASN A 382 2.26 10.20 8.55
C ASN A 382 3.23 9.85 7.41
N ILE A 383 2.71 10.01 6.18
CA ILE A 383 3.51 10.07 4.96
C ILE A 383 3.35 11.45 4.35
N GLY A 384 4.44 12.22 4.38
CA GLY A 384 4.55 13.53 3.77
C GLY A 384 4.95 13.46 2.29
N VAL A 385 4.30 14.22 1.42
CA VAL A 385 4.64 14.41 0.01
C VAL A 385 4.82 15.90 -0.24
N LEU A 386 6.06 16.33 -0.48
CA LEU A 386 6.39 17.72 -0.79
C LEU A 386 6.47 17.92 -2.30
N ASP A 387 5.52 18.69 -2.84
CA ASP A 387 5.51 19.18 -4.22
C ASP A 387 5.67 20.69 -4.21
N ILE A 388 6.88 21.16 -4.51
CA ILE A 388 7.21 22.58 -4.58
C ILE A 388 7.43 23.02 -6.02
N TYR A 389 7.27 24.32 -6.29
CA TYR A 389 7.67 24.90 -7.56
C TYR A 389 9.17 24.66 -7.81
N GLY A 390 9.54 24.54 -9.09
CA GLY A 390 10.95 24.34 -9.46
C GLY A 390 11.76 25.62 -9.32
N PHE A 391 13.08 25.50 -9.37
CA PHE A 391 13.99 26.64 -9.53
C PHE A 391 13.63 27.44 -10.80
N GLU A 392 13.61 28.77 -10.71
CA GLU A 392 13.18 29.65 -11.81
C GLU A 392 14.28 30.63 -12.22
N ILE A 393 14.57 30.66 -13.53
CA ILE A 393 15.48 31.62 -14.14
C ILE A 393 14.81 32.14 -15.41
N PHE A 394 14.24 33.33 -15.34
CA PHE A 394 13.59 34.02 -16.46
C PHE A 394 14.46 35.13 -17.02
N GLN A 395 14.01 35.76 -18.11
CA GLN A 395 14.68 36.93 -18.70
C GLN A 395 14.67 38.13 -17.75
N LYS A 396 13.55 38.36 -17.04
CA LYS A 396 13.41 39.33 -15.96
C LYS A 396 13.01 38.58 -14.68
N ASN A 397 13.86 38.59 -13.64
CA ASN A 397 13.58 37.93 -12.35
C ASN A 397 13.30 38.99 -11.29
N GLY A 398 12.13 38.91 -10.65
CA GLY A 398 11.73 39.85 -9.59
C GLY A 398 11.92 39.30 -8.18
N PHE A 399 11.25 39.94 -7.22
CA PHE A 399 11.20 39.53 -5.82
C PHE A 399 10.63 38.10 -5.65
N GLU A 400 9.63 37.75 -6.44
CA GLU A 400 8.97 36.44 -6.40
C GLU A 400 9.95 35.32 -6.78
N GLN A 401 10.70 35.48 -7.88
CA GLN A 401 11.73 34.51 -8.27
C GLN A 401 12.84 34.43 -7.21
N PHE A 402 13.22 35.55 -6.59
CA PHE A 402 14.20 35.55 -5.50
C PHE A 402 13.73 34.70 -4.32
N CYS A 403 12.47 34.84 -3.90
CA CYS A 403 11.88 34.02 -2.84
C CYS A 403 11.76 32.54 -3.21
N ILE A 404 11.35 32.25 -4.44
CA ILE A 404 11.24 30.89 -4.99
C ILE A 404 12.61 30.19 -4.98
N ASN A 405 13.64 30.89 -5.45
CA ASN A 405 14.99 30.36 -5.55
C ASN A 405 15.62 30.20 -4.16
N PHE A 406 15.34 31.10 -3.22
CA PHE A 406 15.74 30.95 -1.81
C PHE A 406 15.19 29.66 -1.17
N VAL A 407 13.90 29.36 -1.37
CA VAL A 407 13.30 28.13 -0.81
C VAL A 407 13.89 26.88 -1.45
N ASN A 408 14.17 26.91 -2.76
CA ASN A 408 14.86 25.81 -3.43
C ASN A 408 16.30 25.64 -2.92
N GLU A 409 17.03 26.74 -2.68
CA GLU A 409 18.37 26.72 -2.07
C GLU A 409 18.34 26.07 -0.69
N LYS A 410 17.32 26.41 0.12
CA LYS A 410 17.09 25.83 1.45
C LYS A 410 16.83 24.32 1.40
N LEU A 411 15.95 23.86 0.51
CA LEU A 411 15.67 22.44 0.37
C LEU A 411 16.88 21.66 -0.15
N GLN A 412 17.69 22.26 -1.02
CA GLN A 412 18.94 21.67 -1.47
C GLN A 412 19.96 21.59 -0.32
N GLN A 413 20.08 22.63 0.53
CA GLN A 413 20.92 22.58 1.73
C GLN A 413 20.54 21.40 2.64
N ILE A 414 19.25 21.19 2.90
CA ILE A 414 18.75 20.07 3.73
C ILE A 414 19.14 18.73 3.10
N PHE A 415 18.97 18.57 1.79
CA PHE A 415 19.38 17.35 1.10
C PHE A 415 20.87 17.08 1.28
N ILE A 416 21.72 18.09 1.06
CA ILE A 416 23.17 17.94 1.19
C ILE A 416 23.55 17.59 2.64
N GLU A 417 22.91 18.23 3.62
CA GLU A 417 23.15 17.97 5.04
C GLU A 417 22.70 16.56 5.46
N LEU A 418 21.48 16.14 5.11
CA LEU A 418 20.92 14.84 5.50
C LEU A 418 21.47 13.67 4.69
N THR A 419 21.95 13.90 3.47
CA THR A 419 22.43 12.83 2.58
C THR A 419 23.95 12.74 2.58
N LEU A 420 24.66 13.85 2.34
CA LEU A 420 26.12 13.82 2.16
C LEU A 420 26.86 14.04 3.47
N LYS A 421 26.51 15.08 4.24
CA LYS A 421 27.21 15.42 5.48
C LYS A 421 27.00 14.35 6.56
N ALA A 422 25.73 13.98 6.81
CA ALA A 422 25.39 12.96 7.81
C ALA A 422 26.04 11.60 7.52
N GLU A 423 26.15 11.21 6.24
CA GLU A 423 26.79 9.96 5.84
C GLU A 423 28.31 9.97 6.11
N GLN A 424 28.97 11.09 5.82
CA GLN A 424 30.40 11.27 6.10
C GLN A 424 30.69 11.32 7.61
N GLU A 425 29.87 12.05 8.38
CA GLU A 425 29.96 12.12 9.84
C GLU A 425 29.78 10.75 10.50
N GLU A 426 28.84 9.94 9.99
CA GLU A 426 28.62 8.58 10.48
C GLU A 426 29.86 7.68 10.26
N TYR A 427 30.51 7.78 9.10
CA TYR A 427 31.75 7.03 8.85
C TYR A 427 32.88 7.44 9.78
N VAL A 428 33.01 8.73 10.08
CA VAL A 428 34.00 9.24 11.05
C VAL A 428 33.68 8.71 12.46
N GLN A 429 32.43 8.81 12.90
CA GLN A 429 32.01 8.34 14.22
C GLN A 429 32.25 6.83 14.41
N GLU A 430 31.94 6.03 13.38
CA GLU A 430 32.08 4.58 13.37
C GLU A 430 33.51 4.09 13.08
N GLY A 431 34.45 4.98 12.76
CA GLY A 431 35.85 4.64 12.48
C GLY A 431 36.03 3.84 11.19
N ILE A 432 35.18 4.09 10.20
CA ILE A 432 35.19 3.43 8.91
C ILE A 432 36.31 4.01 8.04
N ARG A 433 36.96 3.16 7.23
CA ARG A 433 37.98 3.60 6.28
C ARG A 433 37.28 4.13 5.04
N TRP A 434 37.30 5.44 4.84
CA TRP A 434 36.63 6.10 3.73
C TRP A 434 37.40 7.36 3.31
N THR A 435 37.11 7.89 2.12
CA THR A 435 37.75 9.08 1.56
C THR A 435 36.77 10.26 1.55
N PRO A 436 37.07 11.38 2.22
CA PRO A 436 36.31 12.63 2.13
C PRO A 436 35.96 13.01 0.71
N ILE A 437 34.68 13.31 0.48
CA ILE A 437 34.18 13.79 -0.81
C ILE A 437 33.78 15.24 -0.63
N ASP A 438 34.49 16.11 -1.33
CA ASP A 438 34.17 17.53 -1.37
C ASP A 438 32.82 17.73 -2.07
N TYR A 439 31.98 18.57 -1.46
CA TYR A 439 30.69 18.98 -1.99
C TYR A 439 30.47 20.47 -1.72
N PHE A 440 29.64 21.12 -2.54
CA PHE A 440 29.31 22.52 -2.35
C PHE A 440 28.37 22.70 -1.14
N ASN A 441 28.73 23.59 -0.22
CA ASN A 441 27.91 23.86 0.96
C ASN A 441 26.95 25.03 0.70
N ASN A 442 25.71 24.71 0.32
CA ASN A 442 24.65 25.70 0.06
C ASN A 442 24.34 26.65 1.22
N LYS A 443 24.77 26.31 2.45
CA LYS A 443 24.55 27.16 3.62
C LYS A 443 25.09 28.59 3.44
N ILE A 444 26.20 28.76 2.70
CA ILE A 444 26.78 30.09 2.46
C ILE A 444 25.82 31.01 1.66
N VAL A 445 25.10 30.45 0.68
CA VAL A 445 24.13 31.20 -0.13
C VAL A 445 22.85 31.44 0.68
N CYS A 446 22.42 30.45 1.46
CA CYS A 446 21.30 30.61 2.39
C CYS A 446 21.56 31.73 3.41
N ASP A 447 22.75 31.77 4.01
CA ASP A 447 23.15 32.77 5.01
C ASP A 447 23.27 34.15 4.37
N LEU A 448 23.82 34.27 3.16
CA LEU A 448 23.80 35.52 2.38
C LEU A 448 22.39 36.10 2.23
N ILE A 449 21.37 35.25 2.06
CA ILE A 449 19.99 35.71 1.85
C ILE A 449 19.31 36.01 3.18
N GLU A 450 19.43 35.12 4.17
CA GLU A 450 18.56 35.15 5.35
C GLU A 450 19.23 35.61 6.64
N ASN A 451 20.56 35.73 6.72
CA ASN A 451 21.22 35.95 8.01
C ASN A 451 20.68 37.21 8.72
N LYS A 452 20.43 37.11 10.02
CA LYS A 452 19.93 38.23 10.85
C LYS A 452 21.05 38.99 11.54
N VAL A 453 22.20 38.33 11.72
CA VAL A 453 23.35 38.84 12.48
C VAL A 453 24.39 39.38 11.51
N ASN A 454 25.48 39.96 12.00
CA ASN A 454 26.57 40.48 11.19
C ASN A 454 27.37 39.35 10.47
N PRO A 455 27.54 39.38 9.14
CA PRO A 455 26.96 40.33 8.19
C PRO A 455 25.48 40.04 7.90
N PRO A 456 24.62 41.08 7.88
CA PRO A 456 23.18 40.92 7.64
C PRO A 456 22.94 40.40 6.22
N GLY A 457 21.99 39.48 6.09
CA GLY A 457 21.58 38.94 4.80
C GLY A 457 20.65 39.89 4.03
N ILE A 458 20.48 39.62 2.74
CA ILE A 458 19.68 40.44 1.80
C ILE A 458 18.28 40.75 2.34
N MET A 459 17.57 39.76 2.90
CA MET A 459 16.21 39.97 3.44
C MET A 459 16.19 40.90 4.64
N SER A 460 17.22 40.85 5.50
CA SER A 460 17.33 41.75 6.66
C SER A 460 17.59 43.20 6.23
N ILE A 461 18.42 43.40 5.20
CA ILE A 461 18.71 44.72 4.62
C ILE A 461 17.46 45.27 3.93
N LEU A 462 16.76 44.43 3.18
CA LEU A 462 15.49 44.76 2.54
C LEU A 462 14.42 45.17 3.56
N ASP A 463 14.26 44.44 4.65
CA ASP A 463 13.32 44.77 5.73
C ASP A 463 13.68 46.11 6.40
N ASP A 464 14.97 46.39 6.62
CA ASP A 464 15.45 47.66 7.16
C ASP A 464 15.13 48.84 6.23
N VAL A 465 15.44 48.74 4.93
CA VAL A 465 15.12 49.79 3.95
C VAL A 465 13.62 50.03 3.85
N CYS A 466 12.84 48.95 3.80
CA CYS A 466 11.38 49.03 3.75
C CYS A 466 10.79 49.76 4.97
N ALA A 467 11.41 49.60 6.14
CA ALA A 467 11.00 50.22 7.39
C ALA A 467 11.47 51.67 7.54
N THR A 468 12.67 52.03 7.04
CA THR A 468 13.19 53.41 7.18
C THR A 468 12.62 54.39 6.16
N MET A 469 12.27 53.92 4.96
CA MET A 469 11.77 54.75 3.87
C MET A 469 10.23 54.75 3.88
N HIS A 470 9.63 55.62 4.69
CA HIS A 470 8.16 55.75 4.78
C HIS A 470 7.55 56.62 3.67
N ALA A 471 8.35 57.37 2.90
CA ALA A 471 7.85 58.32 1.90
C ALA A 471 8.57 58.16 0.54
N VAL A 472 7.74 58.13 -0.52
CA VAL A 472 8.00 58.32 -1.97
C VAL A 472 8.83 57.24 -2.69
N GLY A 473 8.19 56.59 -3.68
CA GLY A 473 8.59 55.36 -4.34
C GLY A 473 9.82 55.41 -5.26
N GLU A 474 10.40 56.57 -5.58
CA GLU A 474 11.41 56.63 -6.64
C GLU A 474 12.86 56.30 -6.21
N GLY A 475 13.15 56.19 -4.90
CA GLY A 475 14.52 55.99 -4.40
C GLY A 475 14.75 54.78 -3.49
N ALA A 476 13.70 54.06 -3.09
CA ALA A 476 13.83 52.97 -2.11
C ALA A 476 14.65 51.79 -2.65
N ASP A 477 14.37 51.36 -3.89
CA ASP A 477 15.09 50.25 -4.53
C ASP A 477 16.54 50.62 -4.84
N GLN A 478 16.82 51.86 -5.26
CA GLN A 478 18.21 52.34 -5.42
C GLN A 478 18.96 52.38 -4.08
N THR A 479 18.31 52.82 -3.01
CA THR A 479 18.89 52.84 -1.67
C THR A 479 19.19 51.42 -1.19
N LEU A 480 18.28 50.47 -1.46
CA LEU A 480 18.51 49.06 -1.16
C LEU A 480 19.72 48.53 -1.91
N LEU A 481 19.83 48.79 -3.21
CA LEU A 481 20.97 48.36 -4.01
C LEU A 481 22.30 48.93 -3.48
N GLN A 482 22.33 50.21 -3.10
CA GLN A 482 23.50 50.85 -2.48
C GLN A 482 23.87 50.20 -1.14
N LYS A 483 22.89 49.94 -0.26
CA LYS A 483 23.14 49.25 1.01
C LYS A 483 23.63 47.82 0.81
N LEU A 484 23.08 47.09 -0.16
CA LEU A 484 23.53 45.74 -0.51
C LEU A 484 24.99 45.77 -0.97
N GLN A 485 25.34 46.69 -1.87
CA GLN A 485 26.73 46.84 -2.33
C GLN A 485 27.69 47.20 -1.18
N MET A 486 27.28 48.07 -0.26
CA MET A 486 28.09 48.49 0.88
C MET A 486 28.30 47.35 1.90
N GLN A 487 27.27 46.57 2.21
CA GLN A 487 27.31 45.59 3.30
C GLN A 487 27.72 44.17 2.87
N ILE A 488 27.36 43.76 1.64
CA ILE A 488 27.58 42.40 1.13
C ILE A 488 28.28 42.36 -0.23
N GLY A 489 28.74 43.50 -0.76
CA GLY A 489 29.36 43.61 -2.08
C GLY A 489 30.66 42.83 -2.27
N THR A 490 31.33 42.41 -1.19
CA THR A 490 32.55 41.60 -1.22
C THR A 490 32.29 40.08 -1.15
N HIS A 491 31.03 39.65 -1.01
CA HIS A 491 30.68 38.25 -0.87
C HIS A 491 30.81 37.51 -2.20
N GLU A 492 31.50 36.36 -2.23
CA GLU A 492 31.79 35.59 -3.47
C GLU A 492 30.56 35.24 -4.32
N HIS A 493 29.43 35.01 -3.65
CA HIS A 493 28.16 34.65 -4.30
C HIS A 493 27.26 35.84 -4.65
N PHE A 494 27.73 37.08 -4.48
CA PHE A 494 26.96 38.29 -4.74
C PHE A 494 27.70 39.22 -5.69
N ASN A 495 27.00 39.72 -6.72
CA ASN A 495 27.49 40.81 -7.57
C ASN A 495 26.37 41.85 -7.75
N SER A 496 26.69 43.13 -7.79
CA SER A 496 25.73 44.20 -8.13
C SER A 496 25.99 44.75 -9.53
N TRP A 497 24.94 45.32 -10.13
CA TRP A 497 24.97 46.06 -11.40
C TRP A 497 23.92 47.17 -11.37
N ASN A 498 23.91 48.09 -12.34
CA ASN A 498 23.14 49.33 -12.24
C ASN A 498 21.62 49.15 -12.06
N GLN A 499 21.06 48.04 -12.55
CA GLN A 499 19.61 47.76 -12.50
C GLN A 499 19.24 46.68 -11.47
N GLY A 500 20.21 46.10 -10.77
CA GLY A 500 19.93 45.19 -9.66
C GLY A 500 21.11 44.38 -9.16
N PHE A 501 20.90 43.10 -8.87
CA PHE A 501 21.96 42.24 -8.31
C PHE A 501 21.92 40.81 -8.87
N ILE A 502 23.02 40.10 -8.72
CA ILE A 502 23.22 38.73 -9.18
C ILE A 502 23.58 37.88 -7.97
N ILE A 503 22.91 36.73 -7.83
CA ILE A 503 23.28 35.70 -6.85
C ILE A 503 23.78 34.47 -7.60
N HIS A 504 24.89 33.92 -7.13
CA HIS A 504 25.41 32.64 -7.58
C HIS A 504 24.74 31.51 -6.77
N HIS A 505 23.60 31.05 -7.24
CA HIS A 505 22.86 29.93 -6.68
C HIS A 505 23.45 28.57 -7.10
N TYR A 506 23.01 27.50 -6.45
CA TYR A 506 23.40 26.14 -6.83
C TYR A 506 23.00 25.74 -8.26
N ALA A 507 21.92 26.35 -8.78
CA ALA A 507 21.42 26.13 -10.14
C ALA A 507 21.94 27.11 -11.18
N GLY A 508 22.90 27.96 -10.80
CA GLY A 508 23.54 28.92 -11.70
C GLY A 508 23.37 30.36 -11.24
N LYS A 509 23.90 31.28 -12.06
CA LYS A 509 23.84 32.72 -11.79
C LYS A 509 22.46 33.26 -12.16
N VAL A 510 21.81 33.94 -11.22
CA VAL A 510 20.50 34.56 -11.45
C VAL A 510 20.61 36.06 -11.25
N SER A 511 20.24 36.83 -12.28
CA SER A 511 20.13 38.29 -12.22
C SER A 511 18.73 38.69 -11.80
N TYR A 512 18.63 39.39 -10.67
CA TYR A 512 17.39 39.95 -10.12
C TYR A 512 17.31 41.44 -10.41
N ASP A 513 16.16 41.85 -10.93
CA ASP A 513 15.79 43.23 -11.19
C ASP A 513 15.26 43.85 -9.89
N MET A 514 15.77 45.03 -9.56
CA MET A 514 15.43 45.75 -8.34
C MET A 514 14.12 46.52 -8.41
N ASP A 515 13.57 46.71 -9.62
CA ASP A 515 12.32 47.42 -9.87
C ASP A 515 11.14 46.81 -9.07
N GLY A 516 10.66 47.55 -8.07
CA GLY A 516 9.54 47.16 -7.20
C GLY A 516 9.88 46.15 -6.12
N PHE A 517 11.17 45.93 -5.80
CA PHE A 517 11.60 44.92 -4.82
C PHE A 517 11.14 45.27 -3.39
N CYS A 518 11.32 46.53 -2.98
CA CYS A 518 10.90 47.03 -1.66
C CYS A 518 9.38 47.04 -1.52
N GLU A 519 8.66 47.43 -2.58
CA GLU A 519 7.20 47.47 -2.59
C GLU A 519 6.60 46.06 -2.40
N ARG A 520 7.07 45.09 -3.20
CA ARG A 520 6.63 43.70 -3.11
C ARG A 520 6.96 43.08 -1.75
N ASN A 521 8.07 43.47 -1.13
CA ASN A 521 8.42 42.98 0.20
C ASN A 521 7.53 43.55 1.31
N ARG A 522 7.02 44.78 1.18
CA ARG A 522 6.13 45.35 2.19
C ARG A 522 4.89 44.47 2.37
N ASP A 523 4.26 43.97 1.29
CA ASP A 523 3.06 43.09 1.31
C ASP A 523 2.05 43.46 2.42
N VAL A 524 1.89 44.77 2.68
CA VAL A 524 1.04 45.28 3.77
C VAL A 524 -0.34 45.52 3.18
N LEU A 525 -1.29 44.65 3.54
CA LEU A 525 -2.69 44.98 3.43
C LEU A 525 -2.99 46.10 4.43
N PHE A 526 -3.40 47.26 3.95
CA PHE A 526 -3.72 48.40 4.80
C PHE A 526 -4.94 48.07 5.69
N MET A 527 -4.91 48.54 6.94
CA MET A 527 -6.01 48.32 7.90
C MET A 527 -7.35 48.85 7.35
N ASP A 528 -7.31 49.92 6.57
CA ASP A 528 -8.46 50.49 5.87
C ASP A 528 -9.17 49.49 4.93
N LEU A 529 -8.40 48.64 4.24
CA LEU A 529 -8.95 47.62 3.34
C LEU A 529 -9.56 46.45 4.13
N ILE A 530 -8.96 46.11 5.28
CA ILE A 530 -9.53 45.13 6.21
C ILE A 530 -10.86 45.64 6.77
N GLU A 531 -10.91 46.88 7.24
CA GLU A 531 -12.12 47.52 7.74
C GLU A 531 -13.22 47.56 6.66
N LEU A 532 -12.84 47.90 5.41
CA LEU A 532 -13.76 47.90 4.27
C LEU A 532 -14.40 46.51 4.07
N MET A 533 -13.59 45.44 4.07
CA MET A 533 -14.11 44.07 3.91
C MET A 533 -14.93 43.60 5.12
N GLN A 534 -14.54 44.01 6.33
CA GLN A 534 -15.31 43.76 7.55
C GLN A 534 -16.66 44.50 7.56
N SER A 535 -16.83 45.53 6.74
CA SER A 535 -18.10 46.24 6.55
C SER A 535 -19.05 45.60 5.53
N SER A 536 -18.67 44.48 4.91
CA SER A 536 -19.51 43.75 3.95
C SER A 536 -20.85 43.33 4.56
N ASP A 537 -21.90 43.14 3.76
CA ASP A 537 -23.14 42.52 4.19
C ASP A 537 -23.05 40.98 4.16
N LEU A 538 -22.02 40.43 3.50
CA LEU A 538 -21.82 38.99 3.33
C LEU A 538 -21.00 38.43 4.51
N PRO A 539 -21.57 37.55 5.36
CA PRO A 539 -20.84 36.96 6.50
C PRO A 539 -19.60 36.17 6.07
N PHE A 540 -19.65 35.56 4.89
CA PHE A 540 -18.54 34.82 4.31
C PHE A 540 -17.31 35.70 4.08
N ILE A 541 -17.48 36.90 3.51
CA ILE A 541 -16.36 37.84 3.30
C ILE A 541 -15.83 38.32 4.66
N LYS A 542 -16.70 38.63 5.64
CA LYS A 542 -16.23 38.99 6.99
C LYS A 542 -15.34 37.91 7.61
N ALA A 543 -15.71 36.64 7.46
CA ALA A 543 -14.96 35.51 8.00
C ALA A 543 -13.56 35.37 7.37
N LEU A 544 -13.37 35.83 6.12
CA LEU A 544 -12.06 35.86 5.45
C LEU A 544 -11.11 36.93 6.01
N PHE A 545 -11.62 37.92 6.74
CA PHE A 545 -10.87 39.02 7.34
C PHE A 545 -11.07 39.09 8.87
N PRO A 546 -10.55 38.10 9.63
CA PRO A 546 -10.80 37.96 11.07
C PRO A 546 -9.95 38.90 11.95
N GLU A 547 -9.09 39.74 11.38
CA GLU A 547 -8.13 40.57 12.12
C GLU A 547 -8.81 41.51 13.14
N ASN A 548 -8.22 41.60 14.33
CA ASN A 548 -8.72 42.50 15.39
C ASN A 548 -7.95 43.82 15.37
N LEU A 549 -8.54 44.83 14.74
CA LEU A 549 -7.96 46.15 14.51
C LEU A 549 -7.55 46.91 15.79
N GLN A 550 -7.99 46.48 16.99
CA GLN A 550 -7.61 47.13 18.26
C GLN A 550 -6.34 46.55 18.91
N VAL A 551 -6.05 45.25 18.72
CA VAL A 551 -4.93 44.56 19.37
C VAL A 551 -3.65 44.62 18.52
N ASP A 552 -3.81 44.56 17.19
CA ASP A 552 -2.68 44.44 16.24
C ASP A 552 -1.95 45.77 15.95
N LYS A 553 -2.41 46.90 16.50
CA LYS A 553 -1.74 48.22 16.35
C LYS A 553 -0.35 48.32 17.01
N LYS A 554 0.08 47.36 17.84
CA LYS A 554 1.30 47.45 18.66
C LYS A 554 2.56 46.76 18.09
N GLY A 555 2.49 46.15 16.90
CA GLY A 555 3.64 45.46 16.27
C GLY A 555 4.09 46.07 14.94
N ARG A 556 5.35 45.87 14.54
CA ARG A 556 5.80 46.15 13.17
C ARG A 556 5.07 45.20 12.20
N PRO A 557 4.55 45.68 11.06
CA PRO A 557 3.95 44.81 10.05
C PRO A 557 4.97 43.76 9.59
N THR A 558 4.56 42.49 9.53
CA THR A 558 5.42 41.43 9.00
C THR A 558 5.56 41.57 7.49
N THR A 559 6.80 41.69 6.99
CA THR A 559 7.11 41.75 5.55
C THR A 559 6.93 40.39 4.87
N ALA A 560 6.79 40.39 3.55
CA ALA A 560 6.76 39.17 2.75
C ALA A 560 8.01 38.32 3.01
N GLY A 561 9.21 38.90 2.93
CA GLY A 561 10.47 38.20 3.17
C GLY A 561 10.51 37.51 4.54
N SER A 562 10.05 38.20 5.59
CA SER A 562 9.95 37.62 6.94
C SER A 562 8.95 36.45 7.02
N LYS A 563 7.78 36.55 6.38
CA LYS A 563 6.79 35.44 6.32
C LYS A 563 7.36 34.24 5.57
N ILE A 564 7.99 34.48 4.43
CA ILE A 564 8.59 33.45 3.55
C ILE A 564 9.71 32.71 4.30
N LYS A 565 10.58 33.46 4.98
CA LYS A 565 11.63 32.88 5.81
C LYS A 565 11.05 32.02 6.94
N LYS A 566 10.02 32.50 7.63
CA LYS A 566 9.37 31.72 8.69
C LYS A 566 8.77 30.41 8.13
N GLN A 567 7.98 30.51 7.06
CA GLN A 567 7.38 29.36 6.39
C GLN A 567 8.40 28.33 5.91
N ALA A 568 9.51 28.78 5.30
CA ALA A 568 10.59 27.88 4.88
C ALA A 568 11.21 27.14 6.06
N ASN A 569 11.47 27.83 7.18
CA ASN A 569 12.03 27.21 8.38
C ASN A 569 11.04 26.24 9.07
N ASP A 570 9.76 26.58 9.11
CA ASP A 570 8.70 25.71 9.65
C ASP A 570 8.56 24.42 8.81
N LEU A 571 8.67 24.56 7.48
CA LEU A 571 8.73 23.42 6.55
C LEU A 571 9.95 22.54 6.82
N VAL A 572 11.14 23.14 6.93
CA VAL A 572 12.38 22.40 7.29
C VAL A 572 12.19 21.64 8.60
N GLY A 573 11.66 22.30 9.63
CA GLY A 573 11.41 21.70 10.93
C GLY A 573 10.43 20.52 10.88
N THR A 574 9.50 20.52 9.93
CA THR A 574 8.55 19.43 9.70
C THR A 574 9.22 18.26 8.98
N LEU A 575 9.98 18.54 7.91
CA LEU A 575 10.69 17.51 7.14
C LEU A 575 11.74 16.78 7.99
N MET A 576 12.41 17.49 8.91
CA MET A 576 13.42 16.92 9.82
C MET A 576 12.85 15.94 10.86
N LYS A 577 11.53 15.90 11.06
CA LYS A 577 10.86 14.94 11.95
C LYS A 577 10.55 13.60 11.26
N CYS A 578 10.78 13.51 9.96
CA CYS A 578 10.44 12.35 9.14
C CYS A 578 11.70 11.74 8.53
N THR A 579 11.63 10.47 8.12
CA THR A 579 12.64 9.84 7.26
C THR A 579 12.47 10.34 5.82
N PRO A 580 13.48 11.01 5.23
CA PRO A 580 13.34 11.60 3.91
C PRO A 580 13.65 10.62 2.77
N HIS A 581 12.83 10.69 1.73
CA HIS A 581 13.03 10.06 0.42
C HIS A 581 13.11 11.17 -0.65
N TYR A 582 13.80 10.92 -1.76
CA TYR A 582 14.07 11.97 -2.75
C TYR A 582 13.73 11.52 -4.17
N ILE A 583 13.01 12.39 -4.89
CA ILE A 583 12.77 12.27 -6.32
C ILE A 583 13.36 13.49 -7.03
N ARG A 584 14.21 13.25 -8.02
CA ARG A 584 14.82 14.28 -8.86
C ARG A 584 14.23 14.20 -10.26
N CYS A 585 13.35 15.14 -10.56
CA CYS A 585 12.69 15.26 -11.85
C CYS A 585 13.57 16.04 -12.84
N ILE A 586 13.67 15.54 -14.08
CA ILE A 586 14.46 16.14 -15.16
C ILE A 586 13.53 16.44 -16.35
N LYS A 587 13.66 17.64 -16.92
CA LYS A 587 12.98 18.03 -18.16
C LYS A 587 13.90 17.75 -19.36
N PRO A 588 13.53 16.88 -20.31
CA PRO A 588 14.44 16.48 -21.39
C PRO A 588 14.58 17.51 -22.52
N ASN A 589 13.60 18.39 -22.72
CA ASN A 589 13.58 19.40 -23.79
C ASN A 589 12.61 20.56 -23.45
N GLU A 590 12.77 21.71 -24.12
CA GLU A 590 11.83 22.84 -24.05
C GLU A 590 10.72 22.78 -25.09
N THR A 591 10.89 21.97 -26.13
CA THR A 591 9.89 21.81 -27.21
C THR A 591 8.60 21.13 -26.74
N LYS A 592 8.60 20.54 -25.53
CA LYS A 592 7.50 19.78 -24.92
C LYS A 592 7.11 18.55 -25.76
N LYS A 593 8.06 18.01 -26.54
CA LYS A 593 7.83 16.84 -27.40
C LYS A 593 8.37 15.56 -26.77
N SER A 594 7.61 14.48 -26.93
CA SER A 594 8.09 13.15 -26.54
C SER A 594 9.24 12.70 -27.45
N ARG A 595 10.18 11.95 -26.88
CA ARG A 595 11.42 11.46 -27.54
C ARG A 595 12.35 12.56 -28.10
N ASP A 596 12.13 13.81 -27.74
CA ASP A 596 13.08 14.90 -27.97
C ASP A 596 14.03 15.06 -26.78
N TRP A 597 15.28 15.48 -27.03
CA TRP A 597 16.36 15.51 -26.04
C TRP A 597 17.37 16.63 -26.29
N GLU A 598 17.46 17.58 -25.35
CA GLU A 598 18.42 18.68 -25.35
C GLU A 598 19.58 18.39 -24.40
N GLU A 599 20.69 17.92 -24.97
CA GLU A 599 21.82 17.39 -24.19
C GLU A 599 22.47 18.41 -23.26
N SER A 600 22.71 19.63 -23.73
CA SER A 600 23.29 20.73 -22.93
C SER A 600 22.42 21.06 -21.72
N ARG A 601 21.10 21.03 -21.88
CA ARG A 601 20.15 21.37 -20.83
C ARG A 601 20.00 20.25 -19.80
N VAL A 602 19.96 19.00 -20.25
CA VAL A 602 19.97 17.88 -19.31
C VAL A 602 21.29 17.83 -18.54
N LYS A 603 22.42 18.12 -19.20
CA LYS A 603 23.72 18.24 -18.54
C LYS A 603 23.73 19.30 -17.43
N HIS A 604 23.22 20.49 -17.73
CA HIS A 604 23.05 21.55 -16.72
C HIS A 604 22.20 21.08 -15.53
N GLN A 605 21.11 20.34 -15.78
CA GLN A 605 20.28 19.73 -14.72
C GLN A 605 21.01 18.68 -13.89
N VAL A 606 21.82 17.84 -14.53
CA VAL A 606 22.66 16.85 -13.84
C VAL A 606 23.65 17.52 -12.89
N GLU A 607 24.25 18.64 -13.32
CA GLU A 607 25.19 19.44 -12.53
C GLU A 607 24.50 20.07 -11.32
N TYR A 608 23.44 20.87 -11.52
CA TYR A 608 22.85 21.58 -10.39
C TYR A 608 22.06 20.68 -9.43
N LEU A 609 21.46 19.58 -9.91
CA LEU A 609 20.82 18.62 -9.00
C LEU A 609 21.86 17.86 -8.16
N GLY A 610 23.17 18.02 -8.46
CA GLY A 610 24.27 17.38 -7.75
C GLY A 610 24.27 15.87 -7.93
N LEU A 611 23.82 15.36 -9.08
CA LEU A 611 23.64 13.93 -9.29
C LEU A 611 24.98 13.18 -9.30
N LYS A 612 26.02 13.82 -9.84
CA LYS A 612 27.38 13.29 -9.88
C LYS A 612 27.95 13.13 -8.48
N GLU A 613 27.83 14.15 -7.63
CA GLU A 613 28.27 14.15 -6.24
C GLU A 613 27.48 13.12 -5.43
N ASN A 614 26.17 13.02 -5.67
CA ASN A 614 25.32 12.01 -5.05
C ASN A 614 25.78 10.58 -5.39
N ILE A 615 26.06 10.29 -6.67
CA ILE A 615 26.60 8.99 -7.11
C ILE A 615 27.97 8.73 -6.45
N ARG A 616 28.86 9.73 -6.39
CA ARG A 616 30.19 9.57 -5.76
C ARG A 616 30.08 9.20 -4.30
N VAL A 617 29.25 9.89 -3.52
CA VAL A 617 29.06 9.60 -2.10
C VAL A 617 28.43 8.23 -1.89
N ARG A 618 27.40 7.89 -2.67
CA ARG A 618 26.76 6.56 -2.58
C ARG A 618 27.68 5.41 -2.99
N ARG A 619 28.56 5.61 -3.97
CA ARG A 619 29.49 4.57 -4.44
C ARG A 619 30.73 4.42 -3.57
N ALA A 620 31.27 5.52 -3.04
CA ALA A 620 32.38 5.48 -2.10
C ALA A 620 31.93 5.01 -0.70
N GLY A 621 30.65 5.20 -0.40
CA GLY A 621 30.00 4.69 0.79
C GLY A 621 29.73 3.19 0.76
N TYR A 622 29.09 2.73 1.82
CA TYR A 622 28.64 1.35 1.97
C TYR A 622 27.15 1.28 1.65
N ALA A 623 26.78 0.46 0.67
CA ALA A 623 25.41 0.28 0.21
C ALA A 623 24.41 -0.06 1.33
N TYR A 624 24.87 -0.70 2.41
CA TYR A 624 24.01 -1.04 3.54
C TYR A 624 24.72 -0.85 4.87
N ARG A 625 23.99 -0.30 5.85
CA ARG A 625 24.48 -0.15 7.22
C ARG A 625 23.40 -0.44 8.25
N ARG A 626 23.76 -1.14 9.32
CA ARG A 626 22.81 -1.44 10.41
C ARG A 626 23.50 -1.66 11.74
N VAL A 627 22.85 -1.23 12.82
CA VAL A 627 23.29 -1.50 14.20
C VAL A 627 23.41 -3.00 14.41
N PHE A 628 24.50 -3.45 15.05
CA PHE A 628 24.79 -4.88 15.22
C PHE A 628 23.61 -5.64 15.83
N LYS A 629 23.00 -5.14 16.91
CA LYS A 629 21.80 -5.73 17.51
C LYS A 629 20.63 -5.93 16.52
N LYS A 630 20.28 -4.88 15.76
CA LYS A 630 19.19 -4.96 14.76
C LYS A 630 19.55 -5.92 13.63
N PHE A 631 20.81 -5.97 13.21
CA PHE A 631 21.31 -6.89 12.19
C PHE A 631 21.22 -8.34 12.68
N LEU A 632 21.69 -8.62 13.89
CA LEU A 632 21.61 -9.93 14.53
C LEU A 632 20.17 -10.40 14.64
N GLN A 633 19.25 -9.57 15.11
CA GLN A 633 17.84 -9.94 15.22
C GLN A 633 17.23 -10.32 13.86
N ARG A 634 17.56 -9.57 12.80
CA ARG A 634 17.04 -9.83 11.45
C ARG A 634 17.57 -11.15 10.88
N TYR A 635 18.87 -11.39 11.00
CA TYR A 635 19.55 -12.50 10.34
C TYR A 635 19.86 -13.69 11.25
N ALA A 636 19.44 -13.65 12.52
CA ALA A 636 19.66 -14.74 13.49
C ALA A 636 19.15 -16.10 13.00
N ILE A 637 18.15 -16.11 12.12
CA ILE A 637 17.55 -17.33 11.55
C ILE A 637 18.51 -18.11 10.63
N LEU A 638 19.58 -17.49 10.13
CA LEU A 638 20.50 -18.10 9.18
C LEU A 638 21.25 -19.29 9.79
N THR A 639 21.70 -19.18 11.04
CA THR A 639 22.46 -20.22 11.73
C THR A 639 21.80 -20.66 13.05
N LYS A 640 22.08 -21.90 13.45
CA LYS A 640 21.61 -22.44 14.74
C LYS A 640 22.27 -21.78 15.94
N ALA A 641 23.46 -21.20 15.77
CA ALA A 641 24.20 -20.54 16.84
C ALA A 641 23.62 -19.17 17.18
N THR A 642 23.10 -18.46 16.18
CA THR A 642 22.47 -17.15 16.35
C THR A 642 20.98 -17.23 16.68
N TRP A 643 20.31 -18.33 16.32
CA TRP A 643 18.89 -18.54 16.60
C TRP A 643 18.63 -19.13 18.01
N PRO A 644 17.62 -18.65 18.77
CA PRO A 644 16.73 -17.52 18.50
C PRO A 644 17.34 -16.17 18.89
N SER A 645 18.41 -16.17 19.68
CA SER A 645 19.16 -14.98 20.04
C SER A 645 20.64 -15.29 20.26
N TRP A 646 21.50 -14.37 19.83
CA TRP A 646 22.94 -14.44 20.09
C TRP A 646 23.25 -14.07 21.55
N LYS A 647 24.20 -14.79 22.17
CA LYS A 647 24.56 -14.62 23.60
C LYS A 647 25.94 -14.01 23.83
N GLY A 648 26.75 -13.85 22.78
CA GLY A 648 28.08 -13.25 22.87
C GLY A 648 28.07 -11.75 22.54
N GLU A 649 29.27 -11.20 22.35
CA GLU A 649 29.43 -9.82 21.86
C GLU A 649 28.77 -9.66 20.48
N GLU A 650 28.07 -8.54 20.27
CA GLU A 650 27.27 -8.33 19.06
C GLU A 650 28.14 -8.34 17.79
N LYS A 651 29.31 -7.70 17.84
CA LYS A 651 30.26 -7.64 16.72
C LYS A 651 30.71 -9.03 16.25
N GLN A 652 30.96 -9.94 17.19
CA GLN A 652 31.34 -11.33 16.90
C GLN A 652 30.18 -12.12 16.30
N GLY A 653 28.95 -11.89 16.77
CA GLY A 653 27.78 -12.53 16.19
C GLY A 653 27.53 -12.10 14.74
N VAL A 654 27.72 -10.81 14.45
CA VAL A 654 27.62 -10.29 13.09
C VAL A 654 28.70 -10.91 12.20
N LEU A 655 29.95 -10.95 12.67
CA LEU A 655 31.04 -11.60 11.94
C LEU A 655 30.74 -13.08 11.64
N HIS A 656 30.19 -13.81 12.61
CA HIS A 656 29.77 -15.20 12.44
C HIS A 656 28.71 -15.36 11.33
N LEU A 657 27.72 -14.46 11.27
CA LEU A 657 26.70 -14.47 10.22
C LEU A 657 27.30 -14.20 8.83
N LEU A 658 28.15 -13.19 8.71
CA LEU A 658 28.81 -12.84 7.45
C LEU A 658 29.70 -13.98 6.93
N GLN A 659 30.43 -14.64 7.84
CA GLN A 659 31.22 -15.82 7.51
C GLN A 659 30.34 -17.02 7.12
N SER A 660 29.18 -17.20 7.76
CA SER A 660 28.28 -18.33 7.46
C SER A 660 27.72 -18.31 6.03
N VAL A 661 27.69 -17.14 5.40
CA VAL A 661 27.27 -16.95 4.01
C VAL A 661 28.45 -16.83 3.05
N ASN A 662 29.69 -17.02 3.53
CA ASN A 662 30.94 -16.85 2.77
C ASN A 662 31.08 -15.45 2.14
N MET A 663 30.71 -14.40 2.88
CA MET A 663 30.93 -13.02 2.42
C MET A 663 32.41 -12.67 2.42
N ASP A 664 32.89 -12.14 1.31
CA ASP A 664 34.27 -11.69 1.16
C ASP A 664 34.58 -10.54 2.15
N PRO A 665 35.70 -10.59 2.91
CA PRO A 665 36.11 -9.52 3.82
C PRO A 665 36.19 -8.13 3.18
N ASP A 666 36.47 -8.02 1.88
CA ASP A 666 36.54 -6.73 1.18
C ASP A 666 35.15 -6.11 0.93
N GLN A 667 34.09 -6.89 1.13
CA GLN A 667 32.71 -6.49 0.92
C GLN A 667 32.05 -5.92 2.18
N TYR A 668 32.71 -5.94 3.34
CA TYR A 668 32.16 -5.36 4.55
C TYR A 668 33.22 -4.73 5.46
N GLN A 669 32.79 -3.75 6.25
CA GLN A 669 33.57 -3.20 7.35
C GLN A 669 32.71 -3.18 8.62
N LEU A 670 33.31 -3.56 9.75
CA LEU A 670 32.66 -3.49 11.06
C LEU A 670 33.12 -2.23 11.78
N GLY A 671 32.19 -1.30 12.01
CA GLY A 671 32.42 -0.09 12.80
C GLY A 671 32.51 -0.37 14.29
N LYS A 672 32.19 0.66 15.09
CA LYS A 672 32.09 0.58 16.55
C LYS A 672 30.77 -0.05 16.99
N SER A 673 29.66 0.32 16.36
CA SER A 673 28.31 -0.14 16.72
C SER A 673 27.50 -0.70 15.54
N LYS A 674 27.99 -0.50 14.31
CA LYS A 674 27.27 -0.85 13.08
C LYS A 674 28.11 -1.72 12.13
N VAL A 675 27.43 -2.56 11.36
CA VAL A 675 27.99 -3.25 10.18
C VAL A 675 27.74 -2.41 8.94
N PHE A 676 28.75 -2.36 8.07
CA PHE A 676 28.71 -1.66 6.80
C PHE A 676 29.03 -2.65 5.68
N ILE A 677 28.15 -2.80 4.69
CA ILE A 677 28.29 -3.71 3.55
C ILE A 677 28.43 -2.85 2.29
N LYS A 678 29.50 -3.10 1.53
CA LYS A 678 29.96 -2.28 0.43
C LYS A 678 29.07 -2.42 -0.81
N ALA A 679 28.89 -3.65 -1.27
CA ALA A 679 28.13 -3.92 -2.49
C ALA A 679 26.71 -4.45 -2.17
N PRO A 680 25.67 -3.98 -2.88
CA PRO A 680 24.30 -4.47 -2.71
C PRO A 680 24.18 -6.00 -2.87
N GLU A 681 24.97 -6.59 -3.76
CA GLU A 681 24.99 -8.03 -4.03
C GLU A 681 25.31 -8.86 -2.78
N SER A 682 26.19 -8.34 -1.93
CA SER A 682 26.56 -8.97 -0.66
C SER A 682 25.40 -8.95 0.35
N LEU A 683 24.59 -7.89 0.34
CA LEU A 683 23.36 -7.84 1.13
C LEU A 683 22.31 -8.82 0.58
N PHE A 684 22.16 -8.90 -0.74
CA PHE A 684 21.18 -9.80 -1.37
C PHE A 684 21.44 -11.26 -1.03
N LEU A 685 22.71 -11.66 -0.96
CA LEU A 685 23.09 -12.99 -0.50
C LEU A 685 22.52 -13.30 0.89
N LEU A 686 22.56 -12.34 1.82
CA LEU A 686 22.01 -12.51 3.17
C LEU A 686 20.48 -12.61 3.17
N GLU A 687 19.79 -11.77 2.38
CA GLU A 687 18.34 -11.78 2.28
C GLU A 687 17.82 -13.05 1.61
N GLU A 688 18.41 -13.47 0.50
CA GLU A 688 18.02 -14.70 -0.21
C GLU A 688 18.21 -15.94 0.69
N MET A 689 19.31 -16.01 1.43
CA MET A 689 19.52 -17.09 2.40
C MET A 689 18.49 -17.07 3.53
N ARG A 690 18.07 -15.87 3.96
CA ARG A 690 17.07 -15.68 5.01
C ARG A 690 15.68 -16.10 4.51
N GLU A 691 15.29 -15.72 3.31
CA GLU A 691 14.04 -16.14 2.68
C GLU A 691 13.95 -17.66 2.51
N ARG A 692 15.02 -18.31 2.02
CA ARG A 692 15.07 -19.77 1.92
C ARG A 692 14.85 -20.46 3.27
N LYS A 693 15.32 -19.86 4.38
CA LYS A 693 15.03 -20.37 5.73
C LYS A 693 13.55 -20.18 6.09
N TYR A 694 12.97 -19.01 5.84
CA TYR A 694 11.55 -18.78 6.07
C TYR A 694 10.67 -19.73 5.27
N ASP A 695 10.95 -19.94 4.00
CA ASP A 695 10.24 -20.90 3.16
C ASP A 695 10.23 -22.30 3.77
N GLY A 696 11.38 -22.75 4.28
CA GLY A 696 11.48 -24.02 4.99
C GLY A 696 10.57 -24.10 6.22
N TYR A 697 10.57 -23.06 7.06
CA TYR A 697 9.73 -23.01 8.25
C TYR A 697 8.25 -22.82 7.93
N ALA A 698 7.91 -21.97 6.95
CA ALA A 698 6.55 -21.76 6.46
C ALA A 698 5.96 -23.07 5.94
N ARG A 699 6.69 -23.84 5.13
CA ARG A 699 6.27 -25.16 4.68
C ARG A 699 6.05 -26.13 5.85
N ALA A 700 6.89 -26.07 6.89
CA ALA A 700 6.71 -26.90 8.08
C ALA A 700 5.42 -26.55 8.84
N ILE A 701 5.15 -25.25 9.05
CA ILE A 701 3.93 -24.74 9.69
C ILE A 701 2.71 -25.08 8.84
N GLN A 702 2.74 -24.79 7.54
CA GLN A 702 1.66 -25.12 6.60
C GLN A 702 1.37 -26.63 6.59
N LYS A 703 2.40 -27.49 6.59
CA LYS A 703 2.23 -28.95 6.67
C LYS A 703 1.58 -29.37 7.99
N ALA A 704 2.00 -28.80 9.10
CA ALA A 704 1.40 -29.07 10.42
C ALA A 704 -0.06 -28.62 10.47
N TRP A 705 -0.37 -27.44 9.95
CA TRP A 705 -1.72 -26.88 9.88
C TRP A 705 -2.62 -27.72 8.97
N ARG A 706 -2.18 -28.04 7.74
CA ARG A 706 -2.92 -28.91 6.81
C ARG A 706 -3.20 -30.27 7.44
N LYS A 707 -2.23 -30.86 8.15
CA LYS A 707 -2.40 -32.11 8.91
C LYS A 707 -3.43 -31.96 10.04
N PHE A 708 -3.40 -30.85 10.77
CA PHE A 708 -4.36 -30.56 11.84
C PHE A 708 -5.79 -30.42 11.29
N VAL A 709 -5.98 -29.62 10.24
CA VAL A 709 -7.28 -29.43 9.58
C VAL A 709 -7.81 -30.74 9.02
N ALA A 710 -6.98 -31.50 8.29
CA ALA A 710 -7.36 -32.81 7.77
C ALA A 710 -7.76 -33.79 8.88
N ARG A 711 -7.00 -33.82 9.99
CA ARG A 711 -7.32 -34.65 11.15
C ARG A 711 -8.62 -34.24 11.84
N LYS A 712 -8.91 -32.93 11.96
CA LYS A 712 -10.16 -32.42 12.51
C LYS A 712 -11.36 -32.85 11.66
N LYS A 713 -11.27 -32.63 10.33
CA LYS A 713 -12.29 -33.06 9.37
C LYS A 713 -12.54 -34.57 9.42
N TYR A 714 -11.47 -35.34 9.55
CA TYR A 714 -11.54 -36.78 9.66
C TYR A 714 -12.26 -37.27 10.94
N VAL A 715 -11.96 -36.66 12.09
CA VAL A 715 -12.64 -36.95 13.35
C VAL A 715 -14.14 -36.63 13.24
N GLN A 716 -14.48 -35.49 12.63
CA GLN A 716 -15.86 -35.07 12.41
C GLN A 716 -16.63 -36.09 11.55
N MET A 717 -16.09 -36.50 10.39
CA MET A 717 -16.73 -37.51 9.54
C MET A 717 -16.98 -38.84 10.27
N ARG A 718 -16.08 -39.22 11.19
CA ARG A 718 -16.22 -40.44 12.00
C ARG A 718 -17.29 -40.30 13.08
N GLU A 719 -17.42 -39.11 13.70
CA GLU A 719 -18.50 -38.82 14.64
C GLU A 719 -19.85 -38.85 13.91
N GLU A 720 -19.99 -38.16 12.78
CA GLU A 720 -21.20 -38.15 11.94
C GLU A 720 -21.62 -39.58 11.51
N ALA A 721 -20.67 -40.40 11.05
CA ALA A 721 -20.95 -41.79 10.68
C ALA A 721 -21.37 -42.66 11.87
N SER A 722 -20.85 -42.39 13.07
CA SER A 722 -21.24 -43.08 14.28
C SER A 722 -22.65 -42.69 14.73
N ASP A 723 -23.03 -41.42 14.57
CA ASP A 723 -24.34 -40.89 14.98
C ASP A 723 -25.49 -41.54 14.21
N LEU A 724 -25.29 -41.97 12.95
CA LEU A 724 -26.30 -42.68 12.17
C LEU A 724 -26.82 -43.97 12.83
N LEU A 725 -25.96 -44.65 13.59
CA LEU A 725 -26.24 -45.97 14.18
C LEU A 725 -26.41 -45.91 15.72
N LEU A 726 -26.15 -44.75 16.31
CA LEU A 726 -26.19 -44.53 17.75
C LEU A 726 -27.58 -44.80 18.32
N ASN A 727 -27.63 -45.50 19.47
CA ASN A 727 -28.84 -45.95 20.18
C ASN A 727 -29.75 -46.90 19.38
N LYS A 728 -29.42 -47.22 18.12
CA LYS A 728 -30.25 -48.03 17.21
C LYS A 728 -29.65 -49.42 16.94
N LYS A 729 -28.33 -49.54 16.83
CA LYS A 729 -27.62 -50.79 16.52
C LYS A 729 -26.41 -51.04 17.43
N GLU A 730 -26.24 -52.27 17.90
CA GLU A 730 -25.04 -52.69 18.64
C GLU A 730 -23.78 -52.53 17.80
N ARG A 731 -22.66 -52.20 18.45
CA ARG A 731 -21.43 -51.82 17.75
C ARG A 731 -20.40 -52.94 17.82
N ARG A 732 -19.78 -53.29 16.68
CA ARG A 732 -18.61 -54.17 16.68
C ARG A 732 -17.41 -53.46 17.30
N ARG A 733 -16.67 -54.15 18.16
CA ARG A 733 -15.44 -53.64 18.80
C ARG A 733 -14.46 -53.07 17.79
N ASN A 734 -14.30 -53.74 16.65
CA ASN A 734 -13.38 -53.36 15.58
C ASN A 734 -13.93 -52.31 14.59
N SER A 735 -15.20 -51.90 14.71
CA SER A 735 -15.83 -50.90 13.82
C SER A 735 -15.76 -49.48 14.39
N ILE A 736 -15.80 -49.32 15.72
CA ILE A 736 -15.94 -48.01 16.39
C ILE A 736 -14.74 -47.08 16.11
N ASN A 737 -13.53 -47.61 16.10
CA ASN A 737 -12.29 -46.84 15.95
C ASN A 737 -11.57 -47.13 14.63
N ARG A 738 -12.26 -47.76 13.67
CA ARG A 738 -11.68 -48.08 12.36
C ARG A 738 -11.43 -46.80 11.57
N ASN A 739 -10.39 -46.83 10.74
CA ASN A 739 -10.13 -45.74 9.82
C ASN A 739 -10.92 -45.85 8.51
N PHE A 740 -11.53 -44.74 8.09
CA PHE A 740 -12.25 -44.63 6.82
C PHE A 740 -11.28 -44.32 5.68
N VAL A 741 -11.33 -45.12 4.62
CA VAL A 741 -10.42 -45.06 3.46
C VAL A 741 -11.19 -44.68 2.19
N GLY A 742 -12.48 -45.01 2.10
CA GLY A 742 -13.31 -44.88 0.92
C GLY A 742 -13.07 -46.06 -0.04
N ASP A 743 -11.97 -46.01 -0.78
CA ASP A 743 -11.62 -47.01 -1.78
C ASP A 743 -10.73 -48.12 -1.20
N TYR A 744 -11.33 -49.26 -0.86
CA TYR A 744 -10.64 -50.44 -0.35
C TYR A 744 -10.22 -51.44 -1.44
N ILE A 745 -10.62 -51.19 -2.69
CA ILE A 745 -10.26 -52.02 -3.84
C ILE A 745 -9.02 -51.45 -4.54
N GLY A 746 -8.86 -50.12 -4.55
CA GLY A 746 -7.83 -49.43 -5.34
C GLY A 746 -8.28 -49.26 -6.79
N MET A 747 -9.46 -48.66 -7.01
CA MET A 747 -10.09 -48.50 -8.32
C MET A 747 -9.25 -47.75 -9.36
N ASP A 748 -8.21 -47.03 -8.94
CA ASP A 748 -7.22 -46.40 -9.85
C ASP A 748 -6.29 -47.44 -10.50
N ASP A 749 -5.96 -48.53 -9.80
CA ASP A 749 -5.08 -49.61 -10.28
C ASP A 749 -5.85 -50.74 -11.00
N HIS A 750 -7.19 -50.65 -11.07
CA HIS A 750 -8.09 -51.66 -11.63
C HIS A 750 -8.91 -51.13 -12.83
N PRO A 751 -8.29 -50.92 -14.01
CA PRO A 751 -8.98 -50.39 -15.19
C PRO A 751 -10.18 -51.25 -15.64
N GLU A 752 -10.12 -52.56 -15.42
CA GLU A 752 -11.18 -53.54 -15.70
C GLU A 752 -12.45 -53.32 -14.87
N LEU A 753 -12.36 -52.70 -13.69
CA LEU A 753 -13.52 -52.30 -12.89
C LEU A 753 -13.95 -50.87 -13.23
N ARG A 754 -12.98 -50.00 -13.51
CA ARG A 754 -13.22 -48.58 -13.81
C ARG A 754 -14.03 -48.37 -15.09
N GLN A 755 -13.98 -49.31 -16.04
CA GLN A 755 -14.80 -49.28 -17.27
C GLN A 755 -16.32 -49.24 -17.01
N PHE A 756 -16.79 -49.71 -15.84
CA PHE A 756 -18.22 -49.72 -15.50
C PHE A 756 -18.72 -48.43 -14.86
N VAL A 757 -17.81 -47.51 -14.52
CA VAL A 757 -18.08 -46.23 -13.86
C VAL A 757 -17.87 -45.09 -14.86
N GLY A 758 -18.54 -43.94 -14.68
CA GLY A 758 -18.43 -42.81 -15.62
C GLY A 758 -16.98 -42.29 -15.75
N LYS A 759 -16.59 -41.86 -16.96
CA LYS A 759 -15.27 -41.22 -17.18
C LYS A 759 -15.12 -40.01 -16.25
N ARG A 760 -14.04 -39.97 -15.45
CA ARG A 760 -13.73 -38.95 -14.44
C ARG A 760 -14.72 -38.85 -13.26
N GLU A 761 -15.57 -39.85 -13.06
CA GLU A 761 -16.44 -39.90 -11.89
C GLU A 761 -15.62 -40.25 -10.64
N LYS A 762 -15.79 -39.46 -9.56
CA LYS A 762 -15.11 -39.69 -8.29
C LYS A 762 -15.66 -40.94 -7.61
N ILE A 763 -14.76 -41.83 -7.18
CA ILE A 763 -15.09 -42.98 -6.32
C ILE A 763 -15.13 -42.47 -4.88
N ASP A 764 -16.31 -42.54 -4.25
CA ASP A 764 -16.45 -42.20 -2.83
C ASP A 764 -16.21 -43.41 -1.94
N PHE A 765 -16.63 -44.60 -2.39
CA PHE A 765 -16.41 -45.85 -1.67
C PHE A 765 -16.32 -47.05 -2.62
N ALA A 766 -15.43 -48.00 -2.33
CA ALA A 766 -15.37 -49.28 -3.04
C ALA A 766 -14.95 -50.41 -2.09
N ASP A 767 -15.70 -51.51 -2.06
CA ASP A 767 -15.44 -52.69 -1.21
C ASP A 767 -15.92 -53.99 -1.88
N THR A 768 -15.25 -55.10 -1.60
CA THR A 768 -15.69 -56.44 -2.03
C THR A 768 -16.66 -57.04 -1.00
N VAL A 769 -17.95 -56.90 -1.26
CA VAL A 769 -19.04 -57.31 -0.35
C VAL A 769 -19.56 -58.71 -0.64
N THR A 770 -20.22 -59.33 0.35
CA THR A 770 -20.98 -60.56 0.13
C THR A 770 -22.43 -60.20 -0.19
N LYS A 771 -22.95 -60.64 -1.34
CA LYS A 771 -24.37 -60.52 -1.71
C LYS A 771 -25.06 -61.88 -1.58
N TYR A 772 -26.27 -61.87 -1.04
CA TYR A 772 -27.11 -63.07 -0.93
C TYR A 772 -28.14 -63.11 -2.06
N ASP A 773 -28.29 -64.28 -2.69
CA ASP A 773 -29.30 -64.50 -3.74
C ASP A 773 -30.67 -64.90 -3.17
N ARG A 774 -31.63 -65.20 -4.05
CA ARG A 774 -33.00 -65.62 -3.68
C ARG A 774 -33.08 -66.93 -2.88
N ARG A 775 -32.02 -67.74 -2.89
CA ARG A 775 -31.86 -68.99 -2.11
C ARG A 775 -30.94 -68.78 -0.90
N PHE A 776 -30.60 -67.52 -0.59
CA PHE A 776 -29.64 -67.13 0.44
C PHE A 776 -28.22 -67.71 0.23
N LYS A 777 -27.86 -68.05 -1.01
CA LYS A 777 -26.49 -68.41 -1.34
C LYS A 777 -25.63 -67.15 -1.43
N SER A 778 -24.47 -67.17 -0.79
CA SER A 778 -23.53 -66.06 -0.80
C SER A 778 -22.72 -66.01 -2.10
N VAL A 779 -22.53 -64.79 -2.62
CA VAL A 779 -21.68 -64.53 -3.79
C VAL A 779 -20.94 -63.21 -3.59
N LYS A 780 -19.63 -63.18 -3.89
CA LYS A 780 -18.84 -61.94 -3.82
C LYS A 780 -19.22 -60.95 -4.93
N ARG A 781 -19.31 -59.67 -4.59
CA ARG A 781 -19.58 -58.55 -5.50
C ARG A 781 -18.72 -57.37 -5.11
N ASP A 782 -18.24 -56.63 -6.09
CA ASP A 782 -17.53 -55.38 -5.84
C ASP A 782 -18.59 -54.27 -5.83
N LEU A 783 -18.76 -53.64 -4.67
CA LEU A 783 -19.72 -52.56 -4.41
C LEU A 783 -18.97 -51.24 -4.55
N VAL A 784 -19.39 -50.41 -5.51
CA VAL A 784 -18.80 -49.09 -5.75
C VAL A 784 -19.87 -48.02 -5.58
N LEU A 785 -19.57 -46.97 -4.81
CA LEU A 785 -20.41 -45.79 -4.63
C LEU A 785 -19.72 -44.58 -5.27
N THR A 786 -20.49 -43.86 -6.06
CA THR A 786 -20.13 -42.55 -6.60
C THR A 786 -21.17 -41.51 -6.17
N PRO A 787 -20.95 -40.20 -6.43
CA PRO A 787 -21.96 -39.19 -6.19
C PRO A 787 -23.28 -39.38 -6.96
N LYS A 788 -23.32 -40.24 -7.99
CA LYS A 788 -24.52 -40.48 -8.84
C LYS A 788 -25.12 -41.86 -8.64
N CYS A 789 -24.30 -42.91 -8.51
CA CYS A 789 -24.76 -44.29 -8.61
C CYS A 789 -24.05 -45.23 -7.61
N ILE A 790 -24.74 -46.32 -7.31
CA ILE A 790 -24.21 -47.52 -6.67
C ILE A 790 -24.07 -48.60 -7.73
N TYR A 791 -22.88 -49.18 -7.87
CA TYR A 791 -22.58 -50.25 -8.81
C TYR A 791 -22.30 -51.54 -8.05
N LEU A 792 -22.88 -52.65 -8.52
CA LEU A 792 -22.55 -54.00 -8.08
C LEU A 792 -21.93 -54.76 -9.25
N ILE A 793 -20.63 -55.01 -9.18
CA ILE A 793 -19.87 -55.71 -10.22
C ILE A 793 -19.65 -57.16 -9.74
N GLY A 794 -19.86 -58.12 -10.64
CA GLY A 794 -19.67 -59.54 -10.36
C GLY A 794 -18.65 -60.14 -11.32
N ARG A 795 -18.26 -61.39 -11.04
CA ARG A 795 -17.31 -62.15 -11.84
C ARG A 795 -18.03 -63.33 -12.48
N GLU A 796 -17.91 -63.52 -13.81
CA GLU A 796 -18.51 -64.65 -14.54
C GLU A 796 -17.51 -65.33 -15.47
N LYS A 797 -17.63 -66.65 -15.62
CA LYS A 797 -16.83 -67.40 -16.60
C LYS A 797 -17.44 -67.26 -17.98
N ILE A 798 -16.62 -66.87 -18.96
CA ILE A 798 -17.00 -66.81 -20.36
C ILE A 798 -17.35 -68.24 -20.84
N LYS A 799 -18.57 -68.43 -21.33
CA LYS A 799 -19.12 -69.76 -21.68
C LYS A 799 -18.86 -70.16 -23.15
N GLN A 800 -18.58 -69.21 -24.03
CA GLN A 800 -18.44 -69.40 -25.49
C GLN A 800 -17.35 -68.46 -26.04
N GLY A 801 -16.67 -68.86 -27.12
CA GLY A 801 -15.59 -68.08 -27.76
C GLY A 801 -14.16 -68.52 -27.37
N PRO A 802 -13.12 -67.90 -27.96
CA PRO A 802 -11.71 -68.25 -27.73
C PRO A 802 -11.24 -68.02 -26.28
N GLU A 803 -11.92 -67.15 -25.52
CA GLU A 803 -11.64 -66.87 -24.10
C GLU A 803 -12.45 -67.75 -23.14
N LYS A 804 -13.04 -68.85 -23.62
CA LYS A 804 -13.87 -69.76 -22.82
C LYS A 804 -13.12 -70.24 -21.58
N GLY A 805 -13.73 -70.04 -20.41
CA GLY A 805 -13.17 -70.40 -19.11
C GLY A 805 -12.49 -69.24 -18.37
N GLN A 806 -12.16 -68.13 -19.04
CA GLN A 806 -11.66 -66.93 -18.37
C GLN A 806 -12.77 -66.26 -17.56
N VAL A 807 -12.39 -65.69 -16.41
CA VAL A 807 -13.29 -64.93 -15.54
C VAL A 807 -13.26 -63.47 -15.98
N LYS A 808 -14.43 -62.93 -16.32
CA LYS A 808 -14.61 -61.53 -16.71
C LYS A 808 -15.50 -60.81 -15.70
N GLU A 809 -15.17 -59.55 -15.44
CA GLU A 809 -15.96 -58.63 -14.64
C GLU A 809 -17.21 -58.23 -15.44
N VAL A 810 -18.36 -58.25 -14.78
CA VAL A 810 -19.66 -57.94 -15.39
C VAL A 810 -20.46 -57.09 -14.42
N LEU A 811 -20.92 -55.92 -14.89
CA LEU A 811 -21.86 -55.09 -14.15
C LEU A 811 -23.17 -55.85 -13.91
N LYS A 812 -23.46 -56.18 -12.65
CA LYS A 812 -24.67 -56.91 -12.25
C LYS A 812 -25.82 -56.01 -11.90
N ARG A 813 -25.54 -54.81 -11.39
CA ARG A 813 -26.56 -53.83 -11.04
C ARG A 813 -25.95 -52.44 -11.00
N ARG A 814 -26.71 -51.46 -11.50
CA ARG A 814 -26.46 -50.03 -11.30
C ARG A 814 -27.73 -49.44 -10.70
N MET A 815 -27.60 -48.70 -9.59
CA MET A 815 -28.70 -48.05 -8.90
C MET A 815 -28.37 -46.57 -8.78
N GLU A 816 -29.26 -45.69 -9.23
CA GLU A 816 -29.11 -44.25 -8.99
C GLU A 816 -29.32 -43.95 -7.51
N VAL A 817 -28.47 -43.09 -6.93
CA VAL A 817 -28.50 -42.80 -5.48
C VAL A 817 -29.88 -42.25 -5.07
N GLU A 818 -30.51 -41.41 -5.90
CA GLU A 818 -31.84 -40.83 -5.64
C GLU A 818 -33.00 -41.84 -5.70
N ARG A 819 -32.81 -43.01 -6.33
CA ARG A 819 -33.84 -44.06 -6.41
C ARG A 819 -33.84 -45.00 -5.22
N ILE A 820 -32.87 -44.87 -4.30
CA ILE A 820 -32.82 -45.66 -3.07
C ILE A 820 -33.95 -45.22 -2.15
N LEU A 821 -34.83 -46.17 -1.78
CA LEU A 821 -36.01 -45.88 -0.97
C LEU A 821 -35.68 -45.81 0.54
N SER A 822 -34.89 -46.77 1.01
CA SER A 822 -34.45 -46.87 2.41
C SER A 822 -33.34 -47.91 2.55
N VAL A 823 -32.69 -47.94 3.71
CA VAL A 823 -31.76 -49.02 4.07
C VAL A 823 -32.20 -49.66 5.38
N SER A 824 -32.36 -50.98 5.37
CA SER A 824 -32.74 -51.74 6.56
C SER A 824 -31.55 -52.46 7.20
N LEU A 825 -31.52 -52.44 8.52
CA LEU A 825 -30.43 -52.94 9.37
C LEU A 825 -31.03 -53.71 10.55
N SER A 826 -30.34 -54.75 11.03
CA SER A 826 -30.68 -55.32 12.33
C SER A 826 -30.23 -54.41 13.48
N THR A 827 -30.78 -54.63 14.68
CA THR A 827 -30.33 -53.92 15.89
C THR A 827 -29.10 -54.55 16.56
N MET A 828 -28.64 -55.71 16.09
CA MET A 828 -27.50 -56.48 16.61
C MET A 828 -26.16 -56.08 15.96
N GLN A 829 -25.03 -56.62 16.38
CA GLN A 829 -23.70 -56.20 15.88
C GLN A 829 -23.29 -56.75 14.50
N ASP A 830 -24.20 -57.20 13.64
CA ASP A 830 -23.86 -57.74 12.32
C ASP A 830 -23.43 -56.67 11.28
N ASP A 831 -22.81 -57.17 10.21
CA ASP A 831 -22.35 -56.40 9.05
C ASP A 831 -23.36 -56.40 7.89
N ILE A 832 -24.59 -56.87 8.14
CA ILE A 832 -25.61 -57.07 7.11
C ILE A 832 -26.49 -55.82 6.99
N PHE A 833 -26.92 -55.54 5.77
CA PHE A 833 -27.89 -54.51 5.43
C PHE A 833 -28.65 -54.84 4.16
N ILE A 834 -29.83 -54.24 4.01
CA ILE A 834 -30.66 -54.36 2.82
C ILE A 834 -30.80 -52.98 2.19
N LEU A 835 -30.36 -52.85 0.94
CA LEU A 835 -30.66 -51.68 0.12
C LEU A 835 -32.02 -51.87 -0.54
N HIS A 836 -32.98 -51.00 -0.20
CA HIS A 836 -34.31 -51.00 -0.80
C HIS A 836 -34.36 -50.05 -2.00
N GLU A 837 -34.89 -50.56 -3.10
CA GLU A 837 -35.01 -49.86 -4.38
C GLU A 837 -36.33 -50.27 -5.05
N GLN A 838 -36.80 -49.50 -6.03
CA GLN A 838 -38.13 -49.70 -6.63
C GLN A 838 -38.29 -51.08 -7.27
N GLU A 839 -37.28 -51.59 -7.98
CA GLU A 839 -37.37 -52.88 -8.68
C GLU A 839 -37.33 -54.06 -7.70
N TYR A 840 -36.22 -54.20 -6.97
CA TYR A 840 -35.98 -55.28 -6.00
C TYR A 840 -34.85 -54.94 -5.02
N ASP A 841 -34.76 -55.65 -3.90
CA ASP A 841 -33.80 -55.33 -2.85
C ASP A 841 -32.45 -56.02 -3.04
N SER A 842 -31.39 -55.44 -2.44
CA SER A 842 -30.06 -56.08 -2.36
C SER A 842 -29.70 -56.37 -0.91
N LEU A 843 -29.69 -57.66 -0.53
CA LEU A 843 -29.18 -58.13 0.75
C LEU A 843 -27.65 -58.27 0.67
N LEU A 844 -26.94 -57.45 1.45
CA LEU A 844 -25.49 -57.28 1.39
C LEU A 844 -24.86 -57.41 2.79
N GLU A 845 -23.61 -57.83 2.83
CA GLU A 845 -22.77 -57.89 4.02
C GLU A 845 -21.42 -57.22 3.74
N SER A 846 -21.08 -56.22 4.56
CA SER A 846 -19.81 -55.49 4.49
C SER A 846 -19.33 -55.09 5.87
N VAL A 847 -18.06 -55.36 6.16
CA VAL A 847 -17.39 -54.93 7.41
C VAL A 847 -17.21 -53.41 7.44
N PHE A 848 -17.29 -52.73 6.30
CA PHE A 848 -17.18 -51.28 6.15
C PHE A 848 -18.54 -50.58 6.05
N LYS A 849 -19.63 -51.28 6.41
CA LYS A 849 -21.01 -50.76 6.35
C LYS A 849 -21.19 -49.37 6.96
N THR A 850 -20.60 -49.09 8.13
CA THR A 850 -20.78 -47.78 8.79
C THR A 850 -20.29 -46.63 7.90
N GLU A 851 -19.18 -46.81 7.21
CA GLU A 851 -18.60 -45.83 6.29
C GLU A 851 -19.43 -45.70 5.02
N PHE A 852 -19.77 -46.84 4.40
CA PHE A 852 -20.63 -46.87 3.22
C PHE A 852 -21.97 -46.16 3.48
N LEU A 853 -22.63 -46.43 4.62
CA LEU A 853 -23.90 -45.79 4.97
C LEU A 853 -23.75 -44.28 5.20
N SER A 854 -22.65 -43.85 5.80
CA SER A 854 -22.37 -42.42 6.01
C SER A 854 -22.24 -41.68 4.68
N LEU A 855 -21.42 -42.22 3.78
CA LEU A 855 -21.23 -41.66 2.44
C LEU A 855 -22.52 -41.72 1.61
N LEU A 856 -23.25 -42.84 1.65
CA LEU A 856 -24.52 -42.99 0.94
C LEU A 856 -25.57 -42.01 1.47
N SER A 857 -25.71 -41.87 2.78
CA SER A 857 -26.68 -40.94 3.39
C SER A 857 -26.37 -39.49 2.99
N LYS A 858 -25.09 -39.12 2.99
CA LYS A 858 -24.63 -37.81 2.55
C LYS A 858 -24.93 -37.55 1.07
N ARG A 859 -24.60 -38.49 0.17
CA ARG A 859 -24.88 -38.34 -1.27
C ARG A 859 -26.37 -38.32 -1.57
N TYR A 860 -27.15 -39.10 -0.83
CA TYR A 860 -28.60 -39.08 -0.93
C TYR A 860 -29.17 -37.73 -0.50
N GLU A 861 -28.71 -37.16 0.61
CA GLU A 861 -29.15 -35.84 1.10
C GLU A 861 -28.74 -34.71 0.15
N GLU A 862 -27.51 -34.73 -0.37
CA GLU A 862 -27.05 -33.76 -1.38
C GLU A 862 -27.93 -33.79 -2.65
N LYS A 863 -28.36 -34.97 -3.09
CA LYS A 863 -29.15 -35.15 -4.32
C LYS A 863 -30.64 -34.90 -4.15
N THR A 864 -31.22 -35.33 -3.03
CA THR A 864 -32.67 -35.31 -2.83
C THR A 864 -33.14 -34.21 -1.89
N GLN A 865 -32.20 -33.51 -1.21
CA GLN A 865 -32.48 -32.56 -0.12
C GLN A 865 -33.30 -33.19 1.03
N ARG A 866 -33.24 -34.52 1.18
CA ARG A 866 -33.93 -35.30 2.21
C ARG A 866 -32.98 -36.30 2.85
N LYS A 867 -33.18 -36.62 4.13
CA LYS A 867 -32.39 -37.65 4.82
C LYS A 867 -32.77 -39.06 4.35
N LEU A 868 -31.77 -39.90 4.11
CA LEU A 868 -31.98 -41.30 3.75
C LEU A 868 -32.68 -42.06 4.90
N PRO A 869 -33.84 -42.70 4.68
CA PRO A 869 -34.51 -43.44 5.74
C PRO A 869 -33.73 -44.71 6.12
N LEU A 870 -33.26 -44.77 7.37
CA LEU A 870 -32.61 -45.95 7.96
C LEU A 870 -33.59 -46.67 8.90
N LYS A 871 -33.94 -47.92 8.57
CA LYS A 871 -34.89 -48.75 9.34
C LYS A 871 -34.16 -49.80 10.16
N PHE A 872 -34.54 -49.99 11.42
CA PHE A 872 -33.89 -50.92 12.33
C PHE A 872 -34.89 -51.93 12.89
N SER A 873 -34.69 -53.22 12.60
CA SER A 873 -35.54 -54.31 13.09
C SER A 873 -34.76 -55.63 13.05
N ASN A 874 -35.01 -56.52 13.99
CA ASN A 874 -34.42 -57.87 13.96
C ASN A 874 -35.16 -58.82 13.01
N THR A 875 -36.27 -58.38 12.42
CA THR A 875 -37.00 -59.08 11.38
C THR A 875 -37.11 -58.15 10.18
N LEU A 876 -36.36 -58.46 9.12
CA LEU A 876 -36.29 -57.66 7.90
C LEU A 876 -36.95 -58.39 6.73
N GLU A 877 -37.55 -57.65 5.81
CA GLU A 877 -38.14 -58.19 4.58
C GLU A 877 -37.29 -57.78 3.37
N VAL A 878 -37.08 -58.73 2.45
CA VAL A 878 -36.30 -58.55 1.21
C VAL A 878 -37.23 -58.82 0.03
N LYS A 879 -37.50 -57.79 -0.77
CA LYS A 879 -38.23 -57.88 -2.04
C LYS A 879 -37.36 -58.53 -3.12
N LEU A 880 -37.79 -59.64 -3.71
CA LEU A 880 -37.04 -60.32 -4.78
C LEU A 880 -37.37 -59.75 -6.17
N LYS A 881 -36.43 -59.95 -7.10
CA LYS A 881 -36.60 -59.60 -8.52
C LYS A 881 -37.72 -60.47 -9.14
N LYS A 882 -38.66 -59.83 -9.85
CA LYS A 882 -39.70 -60.52 -10.64
C LYS A 882 -39.06 -61.34 -11.77
N GLU A 883 -39.55 -62.56 -12.02
CA GLU A 883 -39.08 -63.39 -13.13
C GLU A 883 -39.83 -63.04 -14.43
N SER A 884 -39.13 -62.95 -15.56
CA SER A 884 -39.70 -62.59 -16.87
C SER A 884 -40.52 -63.72 -17.54
N TRP A 885 -40.97 -64.73 -16.79
CA TRP A 885 -41.74 -65.85 -17.33
C TRP A 885 -43.21 -65.76 -16.91
N GLY A 886 -44.04 -65.21 -17.80
CA GLY A 886 -45.51 -65.29 -17.79
C GLY A 886 -46.28 -64.36 -16.84
N PRO A 887 -47.60 -64.17 -17.05
CA PRO A 887 -48.44 -63.17 -16.36
C PRO A 887 -48.69 -63.45 -14.86
N TRP A 888 -48.23 -64.60 -14.35
CA TRP A 888 -48.49 -65.09 -12.99
C TRP A 888 -47.27 -64.94 -12.04
N SER A 889 -46.19 -64.29 -12.48
CA SER A 889 -45.00 -64.07 -11.66
C SER A 889 -45.20 -62.96 -10.62
N SER A 890 -45.72 -63.33 -9.45
CA SER A 890 -45.75 -62.44 -8.27
C SER A 890 -44.34 -62.30 -7.68
N GLY A 891 -43.88 -61.07 -7.50
CA GLY A 891 -42.59 -60.77 -6.87
C GLY A 891 -42.61 -61.20 -5.40
N GLY A 892 -42.12 -62.40 -5.11
CA GLY A 892 -42.12 -62.93 -3.74
C GLY A 892 -41.18 -62.14 -2.83
N SER A 893 -41.56 -61.99 -1.56
CA SER A 893 -40.66 -61.51 -0.51
C SER A 893 -40.01 -62.67 0.25
N ARG A 894 -38.93 -62.35 0.96
CA ARG A 894 -38.19 -63.25 1.85
C ARG A 894 -37.94 -62.54 3.17
N GLN A 895 -37.88 -63.29 4.25
CA GLN A 895 -37.65 -62.73 5.58
C GLN A 895 -36.22 -63.04 6.05
N VAL A 896 -35.58 -62.09 6.72
CA VAL A 896 -34.28 -62.26 7.38
C VAL A 896 -34.49 -61.99 8.86
N GLN A 897 -34.30 -63.01 9.69
CA GLN A 897 -34.52 -62.95 11.14
C GLN A 897 -33.18 -63.01 11.88
N PHE A 898 -32.94 -62.04 12.74
CA PHE A 898 -31.75 -61.92 13.57
C PHE A 898 -32.06 -62.33 15.00
N MET A 899 -31.25 -63.22 15.55
CA MET A 899 -31.41 -63.78 16.89
C MET A 899 -30.09 -63.76 17.65
N GLN A 900 -30.18 -63.73 18.97
CA GLN A 900 -29.02 -63.77 19.86
C GLN A 900 -28.31 -65.13 19.76
N GLY A 901 -27.02 -65.09 19.48
CA GLY A 901 -26.15 -66.25 19.32
C GLY A 901 -24.89 -66.19 20.18
N GLN A 902 -23.86 -66.95 19.78
CA GLN A 902 -22.53 -66.93 20.37
C GLN A 902 -21.47 -66.56 19.32
N GLY A 903 -20.43 -65.83 19.73
CA GLY A 903 -19.31 -65.41 18.88
C GLY A 903 -19.53 -64.14 18.05
N ASP A 904 -18.45 -63.61 17.48
CA ASP A 904 -18.44 -62.34 16.71
C ASP A 904 -18.74 -62.51 15.21
N ILE A 905 -18.88 -63.76 14.74
CA ILE A 905 -19.17 -64.10 13.34
C ILE A 905 -20.65 -64.52 13.24
N ALA A 906 -21.37 -63.98 12.24
CA ALA A 906 -22.76 -64.34 12.02
C ALA A 906 -22.88 -65.78 11.49
N ILE A 907 -23.74 -66.58 12.12
CA ILE A 907 -24.07 -67.95 11.68
C ILE A 907 -25.39 -67.90 10.91
N LEU A 908 -25.37 -68.30 9.63
CA LEU A 908 -26.52 -68.24 8.73
C LEU A 908 -27.15 -69.63 8.56
N LYS A 909 -28.46 -69.72 8.84
CA LYS A 909 -29.27 -70.92 8.65
C LYS A 909 -30.47 -70.61 7.74
N PRO A 910 -30.39 -70.92 6.44
CA PRO A 910 -31.51 -70.73 5.53
C PRO A 910 -32.58 -71.80 5.77
N SER A 911 -33.85 -71.39 5.87
CA SER A 911 -35.02 -72.26 6.01
C SER A 911 -36.15 -71.76 5.12
N ASN A 912 -36.36 -72.43 3.98
CA ASN A 912 -37.37 -72.07 2.97
C ASN A 912 -37.37 -70.58 2.57
N LYS A 913 -38.34 -69.80 3.09
CA LYS A 913 -38.51 -68.36 2.79
C LYS A 913 -37.83 -67.45 3.82
N VAL A 914 -37.20 -68.00 4.86
CA VAL A 914 -36.61 -67.27 5.99
C VAL A 914 -35.11 -67.57 6.09
N LEU A 915 -34.28 -66.54 6.24
CA LEU A 915 -32.88 -66.67 6.62
C LEU A 915 -32.74 -66.33 8.10
N GLN A 916 -32.40 -67.32 8.92
CA GLN A 916 -32.09 -67.09 10.34
C GLN A 916 -30.61 -66.78 10.50
N ILE A 917 -30.31 -65.70 11.21
CA ILE A 917 -28.96 -65.19 11.44
C ILE A 917 -28.75 -65.10 12.94
N SER A 918 -27.77 -65.84 13.46
CA SER A 918 -27.40 -65.88 14.87
C SER A 918 -26.06 -65.19 15.07
N ILE A 919 -25.98 -64.20 15.96
CA ILE A 919 -24.73 -63.48 16.27
C ILE A 919 -24.63 -63.15 17.77
N GLY A 920 -23.43 -63.22 18.34
CA GLY A 920 -23.17 -62.85 19.74
C GLY A 920 -23.38 -61.36 20.04
N PRO A 921 -23.41 -60.96 21.33
CA PRO A 921 -23.70 -59.59 21.72
C PRO A 921 -22.54 -58.65 21.40
N GLY A 922 -22.85 -57.48 20.86
CA GLY A 922 -21.85 -56.45 20.59
C GLY A 922 -21.62 -55.47 21.74
N LEU A 923 -20.90 -54.39 21.45
CA LEU A 923 -20.86 -53.25 22.36
C LEU A 923 -22.23 -52.55 22.42
N PRO A 924 -22.58 -51.94 23.57
CA PRO A 924 -23.85 -51.23 23.75
C PRO A 924 -24.17 -50.26 22.61
N LYS A 925 -25.47 -50.09 22.29
CA LYS A 925 -25.94 -49.21 21.20
C LYS A 925 -25.53 -47.74 21.37
N ASN A 926 -25.25 -47.30 22.59
CA ASN A 926 -24.76 -45.95 22.92
C ASN A 926 -23.23 -45.80 22.84
N SER A 927 -22.50 -46.84 22.42
CA SER A 927 -21.04 -46.80 22.32
C SER A 927 -20.57 -45.82 21.25
N ARG A 928 -19.73 -44.85 21.64
CA ARG A 928 -19.15 -43.84 20.75
C ARG A 928 -17.66 -44.14 20.45
N PRO A 929 -17.13 -43.65 19.32
CA PRO A 929 -15.69 -43.62 19.06
C PRO A 929 -14.93 -43.03 20.24
N THR A 930 -13.91 -43.74 20.72
CA THR A 930 -13.10 -43.21 21.81
C THR A 930 -12.39 -41.96 21.32
N ARG A 931 -12.69 -40.81 21.96
CA ARG A 931 -11.82 -39.63 21.91
C ARG A 931 -10.53 -40.02 22.62
N ARG A 932 -9.59 -40.66 21.92
CA ARG A 932 -8.21 -40.72 22.44
C ARG A 932 -7.78 -39.27 22.65
N ASN A 933 -7.70 -38.90 23.93
CA ASN A 933 -7.48 -37.54 24.40
C ASN A 933 -6.37 -36.84 23.63
N LEU A 934 -6.68 -35.64 23.14
CA LEU A 934 -5.81 -34.75 22.40
C LEU A 934 -4.76 -34.03 23.29
N THR A 935 -4.49 -34.48 24.52
CA THR A 935 -3.75 -33.67 25.51
C THR A 935 -2.74 -34.41 26.41
N GLN A 936 -2.25 -35.61 26.07
CA GLN A 936 -1.12 -36.21 26.80
C GLN A 936 0.06 -36.54 25.87
N SER A 937 0.89 -35.52 25.65
CA SER A 937 2.32 -35.69 25.35
C SER A 937 3.10 -34.46 25.81
N ARG A 938 3.02 -34.16 27.11
CA ARG A 938 4.04 -33.38 27.83
C ARG A 938 4.16 -33.94 29.24
N GLY A 939 5.03 -34.93 29.38
CA GLY A 939 5.46 -35.50 30.65
C GLY A 939 6.73 -36.28 30.39
N TYR A 940 7.87 -35.60 30.54
CA TYR A 940 9.16 -36.27 30.60
C TYR A 940 9.16 -37.22 31.80
N SER A 941 9.12 -38.52 31.54
CA SER A 941 9.63 -39.52 32.50
C SER A 941 10.64 -40.40 31.78
N ASN A 942 11.89 -40.28 32.22
CA ASN A 942 12.99 -41.14 31.81
C ASN A 942 12.71 -42.56 32.28
N LYS A 943 12.39 -43.46 31.35
CA LYS A 943 12.76 -44.88 31.44
C LYS A 943 13.10 -45.41 30.05
N SER A 944 14.34 -45.84 29.92
CA SER A 944 14.93 -46.50 28.77
C SER A 944 14.37 -47.92 28.64
N GLN A 945 13.63 -48.19 27.56
CA GLN A 945 13.55 -49.52 26.97
C GLN A 945 13.51 -49.38 25.46
N SER A 946 14.54 -49.93 24.81
CA SER A 946 14.62 -50.08 23.37
C SER A 946 13.61 -51.13 22.90
N GLN A 947 12.59 -50.72 22.15
CA GLN A 947 11.92 -51.61 21.20
C GLN A 947 11.55 -50.80 19.95
N THR A 948 12.29 -51.05 18.89
CA THR A 948 11.95 -50.72 17.51
C THR A 948 10.63 -51.44 17.15
N TYR A 949 9.55 -50.68 16.93
CA TYR A 949 8.31 -51.21 16.33
C TYR A 949 8.20 -50.72 14.88
N PRO A 950 8.01 -51.63 13.91
CA PRO A 950 7.78 -51.25 12.51
C PRO A 950 6.37 -50.67 12.33
N MET A 951 6.23 -49.71 11.41
CA MET A 951 4.94 -49.28 10.89
C MET A 951 4.24 -50.49 10.23
N ARG A 952 3.19 -51.00 10.87
CA ARG A 952 2.45 -52.16 10.39
C ARG A 952 1.35 -51.70 9.42
N ALA A 953 1.43 -52.15 8.18
CA ALA A 953 0.32 -52.14 7.23
C ALA A 953 -0.89 -52.92 7.79
N ALA A 954 -2.08 -52.67 7.25
CA ALA A 954 -3.30 -53.41 7.60
C ALA A 954 -3.06 -54.93 7.46
N PRO A 955 -3.54 -55.77 8.39
CA PRO A 955 -3.37 -57.21 8.28
C PRO A 955 -4.20 -57.77 7.11
N PRO A 956 -3.69 -58.77 6.37
CA PRO A 956 -4.47 -59.43 5.32
C PRO A 956 -5.62 -60.26 5.92
N PRO A 957 -6.65 -60.61 5.12
CA PRO A 957 -7.73 -61.49 5.56
C PRO A 957 -7.20 -62.90 5.92
N PRO A 958 -7.94 -63.68 6.74
CA PRO A 958 -7.46 -64.98 7.23
C PRO A 958 -7.18 -65.95 6.08
N ALA A 959 -5.95 -66.46 5.99
CA ALA A 959 -5.54 -67.43 4.98
C ALA A 959 -5.77 -68.88 5.45
N ALA A 960 -6.35 -69.70 4.59
CA ALA A 960 -6.30 -71.15 4.67
C ALA A 960 -5.59 -71.69 3.41
N PHE A 961 -4.49 -72.41 3.65
CA PHE A 961 -3.71 -73.32 2.79
C PHE A 961 -3.22 -72.83 1.43
N LEU A 962 -1.89 -72.64 1.34
CA LEU A 962 -1.06 -73.06 0.21
C LEU A 962 0.31 -73.52 0.73
N THR A 963 0.65 -74.77 0.42
CA THR A 963 1.94 -75.45 0.63
C THR A 963 2.96 -75.05 -0.45
N GLY A 964 4.24 -74.90 -0.07
CA GLY A 964 5.39 -75.12 -0.97
C GLY A 964 6.48 -74.05 -1.01
N CYS A 965 7.57 -74.30 -0.25
CA CYS A 965 9.03 -74.06 -0.46
C CYS A 965 9.51 -73.14 -1.64
N VAL A 966 10.59 -72.35 -1.58
CA VAL A 966 11.98 -72.59 -1.10
C VAL A 966 12.72 -71.26 -0.79
N HIS A 967 13.65 -71.30 0.17
CA HIS A 967 14.59 -70.26 0.63
C HIS A 967 15.78 -69.98 -0.30
N THR A 968 16.27 -68.74 -0.30
CA THR A 968 17.72 -68.43 -0.41
C THR A 968 18.10 -67.24 0.49
N LEU A 969 19.08 -67.47 1.36
CA LEU A 969 19.72 -66.55 2.31
C LEU A 969 20.92 -65.86 1.66
N PHE A 970 21.19 -64.59 2.02
CA PHE A 970 22.57 -64.12 2.24
C PHE A 970 22.63 -63.02 3.32
N THR A 971 23.64 -63.19 4.18
CA THR A 971 23.93 -62.60 5.49
C THR A 971 24.70 -61.28 5.45
N SER A 972 24.52 -60.40 6.46
CA SER A 972 25.45 -59.31 6.79
C SER A 972 25.90 -59.38 8.26
N ARG A 973 27.20 -59.11 8.47
CA ARG A 973 28.01 -59.35 9.68
C ARG A 973 27.98 -58.21 10.71
N ARG A 974 28.38 -58.59 11.93
CA ARG A 974 28.41 -57.88 13.23
C ARG A 974 29.39 -56.69 13.36
N ALA A 975 28.92 -55.69 14.11
CA ALA A 975 29.46 -54.92 15.25
C ALA A 975 30.95 -54.98 15.68
N ALA A 976 31.42 -53.83 16.22
CA ALA A 976 32.36 -53.74 17.34
C ALA A 976 32.06 -52.52 18.25
N LYS A 977 32.23 -52.70 19.57
CA LYS A 977 32.05 -51.76 20.71
C LYS A 977 33.39 -51.10 21.12
N TRP A 978 33.36 -50.18 22.09
CA TRP A 978 34.21 -50.03 23.32
C TRP A 978 33.78 -48.70 24.04
N SER A 979 33.21 -48.67 25.26
CA SER A 979 33.81 -48.63 26.64
C SER A 979 34.66 -47.36 26.89
N ASP A 980 34.61 -46.56 27.98
CA ASP A 980 33.99 -46.60 29.32
C ASP A 980 34.34 -45.27 30.08
N LYS A 981 33.78 -45.07 31.29
CA LYS A 981 34.22 -44.22 32.44
C LYS A 981 33.60 -42.82 32.67
N SER A 982 32.92 -42.74 33.83
CA SER A 982 32.66 -41.57 34.69
C SER A 982 33.52 -41.64 35.96
N PRO A 983 33.64 -40.57 36.77
CA PRO A 983 32.89 -40.55 38.04
C PRO A 983 32.38 -39.17 38.54
N SER A 984 31.55 -39.26 39.58
CA SER A 984 30.76 -38.32 40.39
C SER A 984 31.52 -37.39 41.35
N VAL A 985 30.86 -36.35 41.93
CA VAL A 985 30.63 -36.12 43.40
C VAL A 985 29.60 -34.97 43.66
N CYS A 986 28.80 -35.14 44.72
CA CYS A 986 27.84 -34.28 45.45
C CYS A 986 28.22 -32.78 45.64
N THR A 987 27.30 -31.85 45.97
CA THR A 987 26.75 -31.60 47.34
C THR A 987 25.55 -30.60 47.34
N THR A 988 24.82 -30.60 48.45
CA THR A 988 23.45 -30.16 48.82
C THR A 988 23.17 -28.64 49.06
N CYS A 989 21.89 -28.25 48.80
CA CYS A 989 20.92 -27.26 49.39
C CYS A 989 21.34 -26.17 50.44
N PRO A 990 20.53 -25.10 50.75
CA PRO A 990 19.08 -24.87 50.52
C PRO A 990 18.62 -23.42 50.12
N ARG A 991 17.31 -23.29 49.86
CA ARG A 991 16.48 -22.06 49.68
C ARG A 991 16.23 -21.28 50.99
N PRO A 992 15.72 -20.03 50.86
CA PRO A 992 14.54 -19.61 51.61
C PRO A 992 13.39 -19.03 50.75
N ARG A 993 12.21 -18.94 51.36
CA ARG A 993 10.87 -18.58 50.81
C ARG A 993 10.34 -17.28 51.45
N LYS A 994 9.32 -16.71 50.79
CA LYS A 994 8.31 -15.68 51.20
C LYS A 994 8.73 -14.23 50.87
N SER A 995 7.87 -13.33 50.40
CA SER A 995 6.44 -13.11 50.73
C SER A 995 5.61 -12.52 49.57
N VAL A 996 4.29 -12.57 49.75
CA VAL A 996 3.19 -12.17 48.86
C VAL A 996 2.69 -10.79 49.28
N GLY A 997 2.31 -9.95 48.29
CA GLY A 997 1.48 -8.76 48.47
C GLY A 997 0.56 -8.60 47.25
N GLN A 998 -0.75 -8.72 47.48
CA GLN A 998 -1.81 -8.56 46.50
C GLN A 998 -2.32 -7.11 46.47
N SER A 999 -2.67 -6.62 45.28
CA SER A 999 -3.69 -5.59 45.09
C SER A 999 -4.48 -5.92 43.81
N GLU A 1000 -5.79 -6.12 43.97
CA GLU A 1000 -6.77 -6.35 42.90
C GLU A 1000 -7.72 -5.15 42.78
N LYS A 1001 -8.08 -4.77 41.55
CA LYS A 1001 -9.45 -4.47 41.06
C LYS A 1001 -9.46 -4.19 39.53
N PRO A 1002 -10.61 -4.29 38.83
CA PRO A 1002 -10.76 -5.25 37.72
C PRO A 1002 -10.99 -4.62 36.34
N ILE A 1003 -10.62 -5.35 35.28
CA ILE A 1003 -10.97 -5.04 33.87
C ILE A 1003 -11.99 -6.07 33.38
N SER A 1004 -13.10 -5.58 32.82
CA SER A 1004 -14.16 -6.37 32.18
C SER A 1004 -13.66 -7.03 30.89
N GLN A 1005 -13.80 -8.34 30.78
CA GLN A 1005 -13.60 -9.08 29.52
C GLN A 1005 -14.95 -9.50 28.95
N GLN A 1006 -15.34 -8.88 27.83
CA GLN A 1006 -16.19 -9.55 26.84
C GLN A 1006 -15.26 -10.30 25.85
N PRO A 1007 -15.60 -11.52 25.40
CA PRO A 1007 -14.78 -12.23 24.44
C PRO A 1007 -14.98 -11.68 23.01
N GLU A 1008 -13.86 -11.36 22.36
CA GLU A 1008 -13.76 -10.95 20.95
C GLU A 1008 -14.38 -12.02 20.01
N SER A 1009 -15.15 -11.55 19.03
CA SER A 1009 -15.71 -12.37 17.96
C SER A 1009 -14.60 -12.91 17.04
N LEU A 1010 -14.57 -14.23 16.84
CA LEU A 1010 -13.66 -14.96 15.95
C LEU A 1010 -14.21 -15.10 14.52
N ASP A 1011 -14.99 -14.13 14.03
CA ASP A 1011 -15.64 -14.21 12.72
C ASP A 1011 -14.68 -14.19 11.52
N PHE A 1012 -13.41 -13.79 11.70
CA PHE A 1012 -12.39 -13.81 10.63
C PHE A 1012 -11.94 -15.22 10.19
N LEU A 1013 -12.37 -16.29 10.90
CA LEU A 1013 -11.99 -17.68 10.61
C LEU A 1013 -12.92 -18.39 9.61
N LYS A 1014 -13.91 -17.70 9.02
CA LYS A 1014 -14.79 -18.27 7.99
C LYS A 1014 -14.26 -17.93 6.59
N VAL A 1015 -13.66 -18.93 5.93
CA VAL A 1015 -13.32 -18.89 4.50
C VAL A 1015 -14.38 -19.67 3.71
N PRO A 1016 -14.88 -19.18 2.56
CA PRO A 1016 -15.82 -19.91 1.70
C PRO A 1016 -15.24 -21.19 1.08
N ASP A 1017 -16.08 -22.23 0.94
CA ASP A 1017 -15.72 -23.60 0.52
C ASP A 1017 -15.36 -23.80 -0.97
N GLN A 1018 -15.17 -22.74 -1.76
CA GLN A 1018 -14.82 -22.89 -3.18
C GLN A 1018 -13.32 -22.67 -3.41
N GLY A 1019 -12.57 -23.77 -3.29
CA GLY A 1019 -11.18 -23.83 -3.73
C GLY A 1019 -11.07 -23.92 -5.26
N ALA A 1020 -10.41 -22.93 -5.85
CA ALA A 1020 -9.76 -23.05 -7.14
C ALA A 1020 -8.70 -24.16 -7.06
N ALA A 1021 -8.84 -25.18 -7.91
CA ALA A 1021 -7.79 -26.16 -8.15
C ALA A 1021 -7.05 -25.76 -9.43
N GLY A 1022 -5.74 -25.55 -9.29
CA GLY A 1022 -4.78 -25.88 -10.34
C GLY A 1022 -4.46 -27.37 -10.33
#